data_AF-A0A136I189-F1
#
_entry.id   AF-A0A136I189-F1
#
_cell.length_a   1.000
_cell.length_b   1.000
_cell.length_c   1.000
_cell.angle_alpha   90.00
_cell.angle_beta   90.00
_cell.angle_gamma   90.00
#
_symmetry.space_group_name_H-M   'P 1'
#
loop_
_entity.id
_entity.type
_entity.pdbx_description
1 polymer ?
#
loop_
_entity_poly.entity_id
_entity_poly.type
_entity_poly.pdbx_seq_one_letter_code
_entity_poly.pdbx_strand_id
1 'polypeptide(L)'
;MSLYSEYLAEIETRKTELGLNPKPIDSADLLSEIIAQIKDTTNEHREDSLKFFIYNTLPGTTPAAGVKAQFLKEIVLGEEKVEEITPEFALELLSHMKGGPSVEALLDLALSSDEAVAKPAAEVLKTQVYLYEADTERLETAFKAGNAIAKDVLESYAQAEFFTKLPEVPEKIEVVTYIAAEGDISTDLLSPGNQAHSRADRELHGQCMITPEAQQEIVELGKKHPNAKVMLIAEKGTMGVGSSRMSGVNNVALWAGEPTSPYIPFVNKAPIVAGTNGIAPIFLTTVDVTGGIGLDLKNWVKKTDENGEIVRDENGDPVLEEAYSVATGTVLTIDTKAKKLYNGSEELADVSASFTPQKMEFMKAGGSYAVVFGKQLQSFAARTLGVKAPAVYAPSKEVSHEGQGLTAVEKIFNRNAVGVNSDAPLHAGSDVRVKVNIVGSQDTTGPMTCQELESMAASTISPLVDGAYQSGCHTASVWDKKAQANIPKLMSFMNNFGVITARDPKGVYHAMTDVIHKVLNDITVDDRAIIIGGDSHTRMSKGVAFGADSGTVALALATGEAAMPIPESVKVTFKGSMKEHMDFRDVVHATQAQMLKQFSGENVFQGRVIEVQIGTLLADQAFTFTDWSAEMKAKASICISDNETMIASLELAKSRIQIMIDKGMDNEANMLQGLLDLADKRIAEIKSGEEPALAPDDNAKYYAEVVIDLDQIDEPMIADPDVNNEDVSKRYTHDVIRPVSYYDGKPVDLGFVGSCMVHKGDMQIIAQMLRNLEKLNGSVEFKAPLVVAPPTYNIVDELKAEGDWDILAKYAGFQFDDAKPKEAARTKYENILYLERPGCNLCMGNQEKAEPGDTVIATSTRLFQGRVVADSEEKKGESLLGSTPLVVLSTVLGRFPTTEEYKQAVAGIDLTKFAPPSEDLAVKPKFEPSVAVKNV
;
A
#
# COMPACT_ATOMS: atom_id res chain seq x y z
N MET A 1 16.73 -34.71 -14.76
CA MET A 1 16.57 -33.84 -15.95
C MET A 1 17.49 -32.65 -15.72
N SER A 2 17.97 -31.96 -16.76
CA SER A 2 18.73 -30.72 -16.53
C SER A 2 17.74 -29.57 -16.24
N LEU A 3 18.18 -28.51 -15.55
CA LEU A 3 17.31 -27.37 -15.23
C LEU A 3 16.87 -26.66 -16.52
N TYR A 4 17.76 -26.63 -17.52
CA TYR A 4 17.42 -26.11 -18.84
C TYR A 4 16.31 -26.91 -19.53
N SER A 5 16.34 -28.25 -19.41
CA SER A 5 15.29 -29.11 -19.99
C SER A 5 13.94 -28.89 -19.30
N GLU A 6 13.94 -28.67 -17.99
CA GLU A 6 12.74 -28.33 -17.21
C GLU A 6 12.22 -26.94 -17.61
N TYR A 7 13.12 -25.98 -17.83
CA TYR A 7 12.78 -24.65 -18.30
C TYR A 7 12.17 -24.65 -19.71
N LEU A 8 12.71 -25.46 -20.64
CA LEU A 8 12.09 -25.64 -21.96
C LEU A 8 10.69 -26.25 -21.89
N ALA A 9 10.48 -27.21 -20.98
CA ALA A 9 9.16 -27.77 -20.74
C ALA A 9 8.20 -26.71 -20.17
N GLU A 10 8.64 -25.87 -19.22
CA GLU A 10 7.86 -24.74 -18.71
C GLU A 10 7.50 -23.75 -19.83
N ILE A 11 8.45 -23.41 -20.71
CA ILE A 11 8.21 -22.52 -21.86
C ILE A 11 7.12 -23.10 -22.76
N GLU A 12 7.20 -24.38 -23.11
CA GLU A 12 6.21 -25.00 -23.99
C GLU A 12 4.82 -25.04 -23.32
N THR A 13 4.74 -25.36 -22.02
CA THR A 13 3.49 -25.29 -21.26
C THR A 13 2.93 -23.86 -21.23
N ARG A 14 3.75 -22.85 -20.92
CA ARG A 14 3.32 -21.44 -20.89
C ARG A 14 2.80 -20.97 -22.25
N LYS A 15 3.49 -21.34 -23.32
CA LYS A 15 3.10 -20.98 -24.68
C LYS A 15 1.81 -21.67 -25.12
N THR A 16 1.70 -22.98 -24.89
CA THR A 16 0.57 -23.78 -25.40
C THR A 16 -0.70 -23.63 -24.56
N GLU A 17 -0.57 -23.49 -23.23
CA GLU A 17 -1.72 -23.41 -22.33
C GLU A 17 -2.15 -21.96 -22.04
N LEU A 18 -1.21 -21.01 -22.00
CA LEU A 18 -1.47 -19.64 -21.55
C LEU A 18 -1.20 -18.56 -22.61
N GLY A 19 -0.53 -18.92 -23.71
CA GLY A 19 -0.12 -17.95 -24.74
C GLY A 19 0.95 -16.96 -24.26
N LEU A 20 1.76 -17.34 -23.27
CA LEU A 20 2.74 -16.48 -22.60
C LEU A 20 4.17 -16.72 -23.06
N ASN A 21 5.04 -15.72 -22.85
CA ASN A 21 6.47 -15.81 -23.07
C ASN A 21 7.19 -16.62 -21.98
N PRO A 22 8.47 -16.99 -22.19
CA PRO A 22 9.30 -17.59 -21.15
C PRO A 22 9.31 -16.75 -19.88
N LYS A 23 9.15 -17.40 -18.73
CA LYS A 23 9.27 -16.71 -17.44
C LYS A 23 10.68 -16.14 -17.29
N PRO A 24 10.85 -14.88 -16.81
CA PRO A 24 12.17 -14.32 -16.58
C PRO A 24 13.00 -15.17 -15.60
N ILE A 25 14.30 -15.28 -15.87
CA ILE A 25 15.23 -16.11 -15.09
C ILE A 25 15.73 -15.31 -13.88
N ASP A 26 15.46 -15.82 -12.68
CA ASP A 26 15.89 -15.27 -11.38
C ASP A 26 16.85 -16.21 -10.62
N SER A 27 16.95 -17.48 -11.04
CA SER A 27 17.80 -18.51 -10.40
C SER A 27 19.23 -18.52 -10.92
N ALA A 28 20.19 -18.54 -9.99
CA ALA A 28 21.62 -18.71 -10.29
C ALA A 28 21.94 -20.07 -10.92
N ASP A 29 21.27 -21.13 -10.48
CA ASP A 29 21.56 -22.50 -10.94
C ASP A 29 21.19 -22.69 -12.42
N LEU A 30 20.00 -22.23 -12.80
CA LEU A 30 19.55 -22.27 -14.20
C LEU A 30 20.44 -21.40 -15.09
N LEU A 31 20.77 -20.18 -14.64
CA LEU A 31 21.62 -19.30 -15.43
C LEU A 31 23.04 -19.84 -15.59
N SER A 32 23.57 -20.51 -14.57
CA SER A 32 24.89 -21.17 -14.65
C SER A 32 24.91 -22.29 -15.69
N GLU A 33 23.84 -23.08 -15.79
CA GLU A 33 23.70 -24.10 -16.84
C GLU A 33 23.63 -23.46 -18.24
N ILE A 34 22.87 -22.36 -18.39
CA ILE A 34 22.79 -21.58 -19.63
C ILE A 34 24.16 -21.03 -20.03
N ILE A 35 24.92 -20.47 -19.09
CA ILE A 35 26.28 -19.95 -19.35
C ILE A 35 27.22 -21.07 -19.79
N ALA A 36 27.14 -22.25 -19.18
CA ALA A 36 27.93 -23.42 -19.62
C ALA A 36 27.61 -23.82 -21.07
N GLN A 37 26.34 -23.76 -21.48
CA GLN A 37 25.94 -24.00 -22.87
C GLN A 37 26.41 -22.90 -23.82
N ILE A 38 26.47 -21.63 -23.37
CA ILE A 38 27.01 -20.52 -24.17
C ILE A 38 28.50 -20.71 -24.44
N LYS A 39 29.25 -21.17 -23.42
CA LYS A 39 30.69 -21.46 -23.52
C LYS A 39 30.99 -22.65 -24.45
N ASP A 40 30.09 -23.64 -24.52
CA ASP A 40 30.19 -24.73 -25.50
C ASP A 40 29.68 -24.30 -26.88
N THR A 41 30.59 -23.86 -27.74
CA THR A 41 30.28 -23.41 -29.11
C THR A 41 29.63 -24.47 -30.00
N THR A 42 29.64 -25.75 -29.59
CA THR A 42 29.02 -26.85 -30.33
C THR A 42 27.65 -27.26 -29.79
N ASN A 43 27.19 -26.63 -28.71
CA ASN A 43 25.91 -26.94 -28.09
C ASN A 43 24.73 -26.56 -28.99
N GLU A 44 23.80 -27.50 -29.18
CA GLU A 44 22.63 -27.31 -30.06
C GLU A 44 21.67 -26.21 -29.58
N HIS A 45 21.69 -25.88 -28.29
CA HIS A 45 20.84 -24.87 -27.67
C HIS A 45 21.51 -23.51 -27.48
N ARG A 46 22.77 -23.36 -27.92
CA ARG A 46 23.58 -22.17 -27.66
C ARG A 46 22.91 -20.86 -28.08
N GLU A 47 22.24 -20.85 -29.24
CA GLU A 47 21.57 -19.65 -29.77
C GLU A 47 20.44 -19.18 -28.85
N ASP A 48 19.61 -20.10 -28.37
CA ASP A 48 18.49 -19.76 -27.48
C ASP A 48 19.00 -19.42 -26.07
N SER A 49 20.05 -20.11 -25.60
CA SER A 49 20.75 -19.78 -24.35
C SER A 49 21.33 -18.36 -24.37
N LEU A 50 21.91 -17.91 -25.49
CA LEU A 50 22.31 -16.51 -25.67
C LEU A 50 21.12 -15.55 -25.58
N LYS A 51 19.99 -15.87 -26.22
CA LYS A 51 18.77 -15.04 -26.14
C LYS A 51 18.25 -14.94 -24.70
N PHE A 52 18.19 -16.05 -23.96
CA PHE A 52 17.74 -16.07 -22.57
C PHE A 52 18.67 -15.28 -21.64
N PHE A 53 19.98 -15.43 -21.82
CA PHE A 53 20.98 -14.69 -21.06
C PHE A 53 20.87 -13.17 -21.31
N ILE A 54 20.75 -12.76 -22.58
CA ILE A 54 20.74 -11.34 -22.97
C ILE A 54 19.41 -10.67 -22.60
N TYR A 55 18.28 -11.28 -22.96
CA TYR A 55 16.95 -10.62 -22.97
C TYR A 55 15.97 -11.13 -21.91
N ASN A 56 16.27 -12.22 -21.20
CA ASN A 56 15.31 -12.87 -20.31
C ASN A 56 15.84 -13.16 -18.89
N THR A 57 16.90 -12.49 -18.48
CA THR A 57 17.47 -12.61 -17.12
C THR A 57 17.16 -11.36 -16.31
N LEU A 58 16.59 -11.53 -15.11
CA LEU A 58 16.25 -10.39 -14.26
C LEU A 58 17.50 -9.72 -13.67
N PRO A 59 17.52 -8.37 -13.62
CA PRO A 59 18.63 -7.60 -13.05
C PRO A 59 18.52 -7.47 -11.51
N GLY A 60 19.24 -6.52 -10.90
CA GLY A 60 19.12 -6.22 -9.48
C GLY A 60 19.90 -7.20 -8.58
N THR A 61 19.34 -7.55 -7.42
CA THR A 61 19.95 -8.49 -6.44
C THR A 61 19.44 -9.93 -6.56
N THR A 62 18.81 -10.29 -7.68
CA THR A 62 18.42 -11.70 -7.90
C THR A 62 19.66 -12.61 -7.95
N PRO A 63 19.55 -13.89 -7.54
CA PRO A 63 20.65 -14.85 -7.68
C PRO A 63 21.18 -14.95 -9.12
N ALA A 64 20.32 -14.92 -10.14
CA ALA A 64 20.72 -14.89 -11.54
C ALA A 64 21.54 -13.64 -11.90
N ALA A 65 21.17 -12.46 -11.40
CA ALA A 65 21.93 -11.24 -11.63
C ALA A 65 23.38 -11.33 -11.12
N GLY A 66 23.61 -12.02 -9.99
CA GLY A 66 24.96 -12.27 -9.48
C GLY A 66 25.85 -13.02 -10.47
N VAL A 67 25.35 -14.15 -10.99
CA VAL A 67 26.11 -14.97 -11.96
C VAL A 67 26.24 -14.23 -13.31
N LYS A 68 25.20 -13.52 -13.75
CA LYS A 68 25.24 -12.71 -14.98
C LYS A 68 26.33 -11.64 -14.91
N ALA A 69 26.36 -10.85 -13.83
CA ALA A 69 27.32 -9.76 -13.66
C ALA A 69 28.76 -10.28 -13.65
N GLN A 70 29.00 -11.39 -12.94
CA GLN A 70 30.32 -12.02 -12.90
C GLN A 70 30.77 -12.51 -14.28
N PHE A 71 29.90 -13.18 -15.04
CA PHE A 71 30.25 -13.65 -16.38
C PHE A 71 30.50 -12.49 -17.36
N LEU A 72 29.72 -11.40 -17.28
CA LEU A 72 29.95 -10.19 -18.07
C LEU A 72 31.30 -9.55 -17.72
N LYS A 73 31.66 -9.51 -16.43
CA LYS A 73 32.96 -9.02 -15.97
C LYS A 73 34.12 -9.84 -16.54
N GLU A 74 34.01 -11.17 -16.54
CA GLU A 74 35.01 -12.08 -17.14
C GLU A 74 35.22 -11.80 -18.64
N ILE A 75 34.14 -11.49 -19.36
CA ILE A 75 34.21 -11.08 -20.78
C ILE A 75 34.93 -9.74 -20.95
N VAL A 76 34.64 -8.75 -20.10
CA VAL A 76 35.32 -7.44 -20.15
C VAL A 76 36.82 -7.56 -19.88
N LEU A 77 37.21 -8.45 -18.96
CA LEU A 77 38.62 -8.74 -18.63
C LEU A 77 39.31 -9.61 -19.70
N GLY A 78 38.57 -10.16 -20.66
CA GLY A 78 39.08 -11.08 -21.67
C GLY A 78 39.43 -12.48 -21.14
N GLU A 79 38.95 -12.81 -19.93
CA GLU A 79 39.09 -14.14 -19.31
C GLU A 79 38.19 -15.16 -20.02
N GLU A 80 37.02 -14.71 -20.49
CA GLU A 80 36.08 -15.49 -21.29
C GLU A 80 35.81 -14.81 -22.63
N LYS A 81 35.55 -15.60 -23.68
CA LYS A 81 35.29 -15.07 -25.02
C LYS A 81 33.98 -15.63 -25.59
N VAL A 82 33.03 -14.73 -25.84
CA VAL A 82 31.76 -15.01 -26.51
C VAL A 82 31.68 -14.11 -27.74
N GLU A 83 31.58 -14.67 -28.95
CA GLU A 83 31.62 -13.90 -30.20
C GLU A 83 30.51 -12.85 -30.28
N GLU A 84 29.34 -13.17 -29.73
CA GLU A 84 28.14 -12.34 -29.72
C GLU A 84 28.13 -11.27 -28.63
N ILE A 85 29.05 -11.35 -27.65
CA ILE A 85 29.13 -10.40 -26.52
C ILE A 85 30.54 -9.83 -26.46
N THR A 86 30.74 -8.68 -27.10
CA THR A 86 32.01 -7.93 -27.01
C THR A 86 32.17 -7.30 -25.63
N PRO A 87 33.39 -6.90 -25.21
CA PRO A 87 33.59 -6.16 -23.97
C PRO A 87 32.71 -4.90 -23.86
N GLU A 88 32.51 -4.17 -24.96
CA GLU A 88 31.65 -3.00 -25.00
C GLU A 88 30.18 -3.37 -24.78
N PHE A 89 29.70 -4.44 -25.41
CA PHE A 89 28.33 -4.92 -25.22
C PHE A 89 28.13 -5.50 -23.81
N ALA A 90 29.16 -6.14 -23.23
CA ALA A 90 29.11 -6.60 -21.84
C ALA A 90 28.96 -5.43 -20.84
N LEU A 91 29.67 -4.32 -21.08
CA LEU A 91 29.51 -3.08 -20.31
C LEU A 91 28.12 -2.45 -20.50
N GLU A 92 27.57 -2.48 -21.71
CA GLU A 92 26.18 -2.07 -21.96
C GLU A 92 25.19 -2.94 -21.17
N LEU A 93 25.32 -4.26 -21.19
CA LEU A 93 24.47 -5.17 -20.42
C LEU A 93 24.60 -4.93 -18.91
N LEU A 94 25.81 -4.72 -18.39
CA LEU A 94 26.03 -4.34 -16.98
C LEU A 94 25.31 -3.03 -16.65
N SER A 95 25.32 -2.04 -17.54
CA SER A 95 24.63 -0.75 -17.32
C SER A 95 23.11 -0.90 -17.15
N HIS A 96 22.52 -1.89 -17.81
CA HIS A 96 21.09 -2.18 -17.74
C HIS A 96 20.71 -3.07 -16.56
N MET A 97 21.68 -3.63 -15.83
CA MET A 97 21.41 -4.43 -14.64
C MET A 97 21.16 -3.60 -13.36
N LYS A 98 21.41 -2.28 -13.43
CA LYS A 98 20.94 -1.27 -12.48
C LYS A 98 21.15 -1.62 -10.99
N GLY A 99 22.39 -1.79 -10.56
CA GLY A 99 22.74 -1.90 -9.13
C GLY A 99 23.26 -3.27 -8.69
N GLY A 100 23.64 -3.37 -7.41
CA GLY A 100 24.00 -4.64 -6.76
C GLY A 100 25.22 -5.29 -7.40
N PRO A 101 25.16 -6.58 -7.79
CA PRO A 101 26.30 -7.29 -8.40
C PRO A 101 26.86 -6.59 -9.65
N SER A 102 26.02 -5.86 -10.40
CA SER A 102 26.49 -5.11 -11.57
C SER A 102 27.35 -3.90 -11.19
N VAL A 103 26.99 -3.19 -10.11
CA VAL A 103 27.78 -2.08 -9.56
C VAL A 103 29.07 -2.58 -8.93
N GLU A 104 29.02 -3.72 -8.23
CA GLU A 104 30.23 -4.38 -7.71
C GLU A 104 31.22 -4.69 -8.83
N ALA A 105 30.74 -5.31 -9.92
CA ALA A 105 31.54 -5.60 -11.10
C ALA A 105 32.09 -4.32 -11.76
N LEU A 106 31.26 -3.29 -11.92
CA LEU A 106 31.68 -2.01 -12.49
C LEU A 106 32.74 -1.30 -11.63
N LEU A 107 32.61 -1.35 -10.29
CA LEU A 107 33.62 -0.80 -9.37
C LEU A 107 34.93 -1.57 -9.45
N ASP A 108 34.89 -2.90 -9.53
CA ASP A 108 36.09 -3.73 -9.70
C ASP A 108 36.84 -3.36 -11.00
N LEU A 109 36.10 -3.17 -12.09
CA LEU A 109 36.66 -2.81 -13.39
C LEU A 109 37.17 -1.36 -13.40
N ALA A 110 36.37 -0.41 -12.90
CA ALA A 110 36.66 1.02 -12.90
C ALA A 110 37.84 1.40 -11.98
N LEU A 111 38.04 0.65 -10.88
CA LEU A 111 39.14 0.87 -9.95
C LEU A 111 40.37 0.00 -10.26
N SER A 112 40.35 -0.76 -11.35
CA SER A 112 41.49 -1.57 -11.80
C SER A 112 42.66 -0.71 -12.28
N SER A 113 43.86 -1.31 -12.37
CA SER A 113 45.06 -0.64 -12.87
C SER A 113 45.15 -0.59 -14.40
N ASP A 114 44.28 -1.30 -15.12
CA ASP A 114 44.28 -1.32 -16.58
C ASP A 114 43.37 -0.19 -17.12
N GLU A 115 43.97 0.87 -17.64
CA GLU A 115 43.23 2.03 -18.15
C GLU A 115 42.28 1.68 -19.32
N ALA A 116 42.57 0.62 -20.09
CA ALA A 116 41.73 0.21 -21.21
C ALA A 116 40.39 -0.39 -20.73
N VAL A 117 40.38 -0.96 -19.52
CA VAL A 117 39.18 -1.49 -18.86
C VAL A 117 38.55 -0.45 -17.93
N ALA A 118 39.38 0.26 -17.17
CA ALA A 118 38.94 1.18 -16.13
C ALA A 118 38.14 2.36 -16.69
N LYS A 119 38.57 2.97 -17.80
CA LYS A 119 37.89 4.15 -18.37
C LYS A 119 36.48 3.82 -18.89
N PRO A 120 36.28 2.81 -19.76
CA PRO A 120 34.93 2.44 -20.19
C PRO A 120 34.01 2.04 -19.03
N ALA A 121 34.51 1.28 -18.05
CA ALA A 121 33.73 0.90 -16.89
C ALA A 121 33.34 2.12 -16.02
N ALA A 122 34.23 3.10 -15.87
CA ALA A 122 33.94 4.33 -15.15
C ALA A 122 32.86 5.17 -15.86
N GLU A 123 32.89 5.25 -17.19
CA GLU A 123 31.83 5.94 -17.95
C GLU A 123 30.46 5.29 -17.74
N VAL A 124 30.39 3.96 -17.67
CA VAL A 124 29.15 3.26 -17.31
C VAL A 124 28.79 3.53 -15.85
N LEU A 125 29.73 3.42 -14.92
CA LEU A 125 29.49 3.65 -13.49
C LEU A 125 28.92 5.05 -13.22
N LYS A 126 29.39 6.10 -13.92
CA LYS A 126 28.87 7.47 -13.84
C LYS A 126 27.37 7.59 -14.15
N THR A 127 26.77 6.62 -14.82
CA THR A 127 25.32 6.57 -15.12
C THR A 127 24.50 5.84 -14.06
N GLN A 128 25.15 5.13 -13.13
CA GLN A 128 24.50 4.32 -12.11
C GLN A 128 24.20 5.14 -10.86
N VAL A 129 23.06 4.84 -10.21
CA VAL A 129 22.57 5.57 -9.03
C VAL A 129 22.37 4.69 -7.81
N TYR A 130 22.15 3.39 -7.99
CA TYR A 130 21.92 2.43 -6.89
C TYR A 130 23.25 1.96 -6.29
N LEU A 131 23.98 2.90 -5.69
CA LEU A 131 25.19 2.64 -4.91
C LEU A 131 24.84 2.75 -3.43
N TYR A 132 25.16 1.71 -2.66
CA TYR A 132 24.93 1.67 -1.23
C TYR A 132 26.19 2.08 -0.44
N GLU A 133 26.12 2.06 0.88
CA GLU A 133 27.22 2.49 1.76
C GLU A 133 28.53 1.77 1.44
N ALA A 134 28.50 0.45 1.26
CA ALA A 134 29.68 -0.33 0.89
C ALA A 134 30.30 0.08 -0.47
N ASP A 135 29.46 0.42 -1.46
CA ASP A 135 29.92 0.86 -2.79
C ASP A 135 30.55 2.24 -2.74
N THR A 136 29.89 3.16 -2.03
CA THR A 136 30.35 4.54 -1.86
C THR A 136 31.64 4.62 -1.02
N GLU A 137 31.78 3.78 0.01
CA GLU A 137 33.01 3.67 0.81
C GLU A 137 34.21 3.23 -0.03
N ARG A 138 34.02 2.33 -1.00
CA ARG A 138 35.07 1.92 -1.95
C ARG A 138 35.54 3.10 -2.80
N LEU A 139 34.61 3.92 -3.31
CA LEU A 139 34.94 5.13 -4.08
C LEU A 139 35.69 6.15 -3.23
N GLU A 140 35.22 6.39 -2.00
CA GLU A 140 35.88 7.30 -1.07
C GLU A 140 37.31 6.83 -0.73
N THR A 141 37.48 5.54 -0.46
CA THR A 141 38.78 4.94 -0.17
C THR A 141 39.75 5.08 -1.35
N ALA A 142 39.29 4.77 -2.56
CA ALA A 142 40.09 4.91 -3.77
C ALA A 142 40.46 6.38 -4.05
N PHE A 143 39.52 7.30 -3.84
CA PHE A 143 39.78 8.74 -3.95
C PHE A 143 40.82 9.23 -2.94
N LYS A 144 40.69 8.84 -1.67
CA LYS A 144 41.68 9.16 -0.62
C LYS A 144 43.06 8.57 -0.90
N ALA A 145 43.13 7.45 -1.64
CA ALA A 145 44.38 6.86 -2.13
C ALA A 145 44.96 7.56 -3.39
N GLY A 146 44.29 8.59 -3.92
CA GLY A 146 44.75 9.36 -5.08
C GLY A 146 44.36 8.78 -6.44
N ASN A 147 43.37 7.88 -6.51
CA ASN A 147 42.89 7.32 -7.78
C ASN A 147 42.17 8.40 -8.62
N ALA A 148 42.67 8.65 -9.83
CA ALA A 148 42.13 9.66 -10.73
C ALA A 148 40.74 9.31 -11.29
N ILE A 149 40.46 8.03 -11.53
CA ILE A 149 39.14 7.55 -11.98
C ILE A 149 38.10 7.73 -10.87
N ALA A 150 38.44 7.37 -9.63
CA ALA A 150 37.54 7.58 -8.49
C ALA A 150 37.20 9.06 -8.31
N LYS A 151 38.20 9.96 -8.46
CA LYS A 151 37.98 11.40 -8.44
C LYS A 151 37.01 11.85 -9.56
N ASP A 152 37.23 11.40 -10.78
CA ASP A 152 36.41 11.75 -11.95
C ASP A 152 34.96 11.24 -11.82
N VAL A 153 34.76 10.03 -11.29
CA VAL A 153 33.43 9.50 -10.95
C VAL A 153 32.75 10.36 -9.88
N LEU A 154 33.45 10.72 -8.80
CA LEU A 154 32.91 11.59 -7.76
C LEU A 154 32.58 13.00 -8.28
N GLU A 155 33.39 13.56 -9.18
CA GLU A 155 33.12 14.86 -9.80
C GLU A 155 31.85 14.82 -10.68
N SER A 156 31.65 13.73 -11.41
CA SER A 156 30.44 13.47 -12.20
C SER A 156 29.20 13.30 -11.31
N TYR A 157 29.31 12.54 -10.20
CA TYR A 157 28.23 12.36 -9.24
C TYR A 157 27.88 13.64 -8.48
N ALA A 158 28.86 14.46 -8.09
CA ALA A 158 28.61 15.75 -7.47
C ALA A 158 27.84 16.70 -8.41
N GLN A 159 28.08 16.62 -9.73
CA GLN A 159 27.32 17.33 -10.76
C GLN A 159 26.01 16.63 -11.17
N ALA A 160 25.73 15.46 -10.59
CA ALA A 160 24.60 14.59 -10.91
C ALA A 160 24.44 14.38 -12.43
N GLU A 161 25.54 14.09 -13.13
CA GLU A 161 25.52 13.91 -14.59
C GLU A 161 24.63 12.76 -15.06
N PHE A 162 24.45 11.72 -14.23
CA PHE A 162 23.47 10.65 -14.45
C PHE A 162 22.03 11.16 -14.61
N PHE A 163 21.72 12.35 -14.10
CA PHE A 163 20.41 13.00 -14.22
C PHE A 163 20.42 14.16 -15.21
N THR A 164 21.43 15.03 -15.16
CA THR A 164 21.48 16.23 -16.01
C THR A 164 21.68 15.92 -17.50
N LYS A 165 22.29 14.77 -17.83
CA LYS A 165 22.46 14.31 -19.22
C LYS A 165 21.25 13.53 -19.77
N LEU A 166 20.22 13.27 -18.96
CA LEU A 166 18.99 12.64 -19.43
C LEU A 166 18.20 13.58 -20.34
N PRO A 167 17.45 13.06 -21.34
CA PRO A 167 16.53 13.85 -22.15
C PRO A 167 15.52 14.61 -21.29
N GLU A 168 15.18 15.84 -21.68
CA GLU A 168 14.11 16.60 -21.03
C GLU A 168 12.73 15.99 -21.34
N VAL A 169 11.77 16.20 -20.44
CA VAL A 169 10.38 15.79 -20.65
C VAL A 169 9.82 16.55 -21.88
N PRO A 170 9.15 15.87 -22.83
CA PRO A 170 8.58 16.54 -23.99
C PRO A 170 7.62 17.67 -23.61
N GLU A 171 7.72 18.82 -24.31
CA GLU A 171 6.82 19.95 -24.10
C GLU A 171 5.37 19.59 -24.46
N LYS A 172 5.19 18.78 -25.50
CA LYS A 172 3.89 18.29 -25.96
C LYS A 172 3.86 16.77 -25.97
N ILE A 173 2.83 16.21 -25.33
CA ILE A 173 2.56 14.77 -25.31
C ILE A 173 1.19 14.56 -25.93
N GLU A 174 1.14 13.94 -27.11
CA GLU A 174 -0.12 13.50 -27.70
C GLU A 174 -0.65 12.28 -26.94
N VAL A 175 -1.93 12.28 -26.61
CA VAL A 175 -2.61 11.15 -25.98
C VAL A 175 -3.87 10.79 -26.75
N VAL A 176 -4.24 9.52 -26.74
CA VAL A 176 -5.51 9.02 -27.26
C VAL A 176 -6.32 8.42 -26.10
N THR A 177 -7.57 8.86 -25.94
CA THR A 177 -8.41 8.49 -24.81
C THR A 177 -8.94 7.05 -24.94
N TYR A 178 -9.01 6.33 -23.84
CA TYR A 178 -9.71 5.05 -23.71
C TYR A 178 -10.50 5.03 -22.40
N ILE A 179 -11.83 5.08 -22.49
CA ILE A 179 -12.70 4.97 -21.32
C ILE A 179 -12.73 3.50 -20.88
N ALA A 180 -12.13 3.22 -19.73
CA ALA A 180 -12.05 1.86 -19.20
C ALA A 180 -13.34 1.45 -18.47
N ALA A 181 -14.00 2.38 -17.78
CA ALA A 181 -15.32 2.19 -17.19
C ALA A 181 -15.95 3.55 -16.81
N GLU A 182 -17.26 3.55 -16.54
CA GLU A 182 -18.00 4.66 -15.92
C GLU A 182 -18.10 4.44 -14.39
N GLY A 183 -17.94 5.50 -13.61
CA GLY A 183 -17.86 5.47 -12.15
C GLY A 183 -16.44 5.27 -11.61
N ASP A 184 -16.32 5.11 -10.29
CA ASP A 184 -15.02 4.88 -9.65
C ASP A 184 -14.40 3.55 -10.14
N ILE A 185 -13.19 3.61 -10.70
CA ILE A 185 -12.42 2.41 -11.08
C ILE A 185 -11.61 1.94 -9.89
N SER A 186 -12.00 0.80 -9.32
CA SER A 186 -11.21 0.17 -8.26
C SER A 186 -9.95 -0.49 -8.79
N THR A 187 -8.92 -0.59 -7.94
CA THR A 187 -7.73 -1.40 -8.24
C THR A 187 -8.04 -2.90 -8.37
N ASP A 188 -9.19 -3.38 -7.89
CA ASP A 188 -9.65 -4.76 -8.13
C ASP A 188 -10.07 -4.96 -9.61
N LEU A 189 -10.53 -3.94 -10.35
CA LEU A 189 -10.76 -4.04 -11.80
C LEU A 189 -9.44 -4.16 -12.58
N LEU A 190 -8.42 -3.40 -12.15
CA LEU A 190 -7.12 -3.36 -12.82
C LEU A 190 -6.23 -4.56 -12.44
N SER A 191 -6.42 -5.11 -11.24
CA SER A 191 -5.65 -6.23 -10.69
C SER A 191 -6.52 -7.00 -9.69
N PRO A 192 -7.31 -7.99 -10.13
CA PRO A 192 -8.27 -8.70 -9.29
C PRO A 192 -7.65 -9.43 -8.09
N GLY A 193 -8.31 -9.37 -6.93
CA GLY A 193 -7.83 -9.97 -5.68
C GLY A 193 -7.63 -11.50 -5.74
N ASN A 194 -8.53 -12.23 -6.40
CA ASN A 194 -8.41 -13.69 -6.61
C ASN A 194 -7.22 -14.10 -7.49
N GLN A 195 -6.64 -13.14 -8.23
CA GLN A 195 -5.44 -13.33 -9.04
C GLN A 195 -4.16 -12.84 -8.34
N ALA A 196 -4.21 -12.55 -7.03
CA ALA A 196 -3.05 -12.02 -6.28
C ALA A 196 -1.81 -12.93 -6.35
N HIS A 197 -2.01 -14.24 -6.48
CA HIS A 197 -0.94 -15.23 -6.57
C HIS A 197 -0.03 -15.06 -7.80
N SER A 198 -0.52 -14.42 -8.88
CA SER A 198 0.24 -14.22 -10.11
C SER A 198 0.96 -12.88 -10.19
N ARG A 199 0.77 -11.95 -9.23
CA ARG A 199 1.27 -10.55 -9.31
C ARG A 199 2.77 -10.41 -9.59
N ALA A 200 3.59 -11.34 -9.11
CA ALA A 200 5.03 -11.33 -9.35
C ALA A 200 5.39 -11.75 -10.79
N ASP A 201 4.53 -12.48 -11.48
CA ASP A 201 4.62 -12.76 -12.91
C ASP A 201 3.83 -11.69 -13.67
N ARG A 202 4.49 -10.58 -14.00
CA ARG A 202 3.85 -9.38 -14.57
C ARG A 202 3.10 -9.67 -15.87
N GLU A 203 3.61 -10.56 -16.71
CA GLU A 203 2.96 -10.95 -17.96
C GLU A 203 1.67 -11.76 -17.70
N LEU A 204 1.76 -12.80 -16.88
CA LEU A 204 0.60 -13.61 -16.49
C LEU A 204 -0.47 -12.76 -15.79
N HIS A 205 -0.06 -11.91 -14.85
CA HIS A 205 -0.98 -11.06 -14.12
C HIS A 205 -1.59 -9.96 -15.00
N GLY A 206 -0.86 -9.52 -16.02
CA GLY A 206 -1.33 -8.57 -17.04
C GLY A 206 -2.60 -9.03 -17.74
N GLN A 207 -2.75 -10.33 -17.98
CA GLN A 207 -3.95 -10.91 -18.61
C GLN A 207 -5.23 -10.72 -17.79
N CYS A 208 -5.11 -10.38 -16.50
CA CYS A 208 -6.25 -10.21 -15.60
C CYS A 208 -6.78 -8.77 -15.52
N MET A 209 -6.14 -7.81 -16.20
CA MET A 209 -6.57 -6.41 -16.21
C MET A 209 -7.76 -6.20 -17.13
N ILE A 210 -8.91 -5.77 -16.62
CA ILE A 210 -10.15 -5.61 -17.43
C ILE A 210 -10.47 -6.88 -18.27
N THR A 211 -11.31 -6.77 -19.30
CA THR A 211 -11.64 -7.89 -20.19
C THR A 211 -10.58 -8.06 -21.28
N PRO A 212 -10.37 -9.29 -21.80
CA PRO A 212 -9.44 -9.52 -22.92
C PRO A 212 -9.75 -8.70 -24.17
N GLU A 213 -11.03 -8.43 -24.45
CA GLU A 213 -11.45 -7.59 -25.58
C GLU A 213 -10.94 -6.15 -25.41
N ALA A 214 -11.13 -5.57 -24.23
CA ALA A 214 -10.65 -4.23 -23.91
C ALA A 214 -9.11 -4.13 -23.97
N GLN A 215 -8.40 -5.17 -23.52
CA GLN A 215 -6.94 -5.23 -23.66
C GLN A 215 -6.50 -5.16 -25.13
N GLN A 216 -7.18 -5.90 -26.03
CA GLN A 216 -6.87 -5.84 -27.46
C GLN A 216 -7.24 -4.49 -28.08
N GLU A 217 -8.36 -3.90 -27.69
CA GLU A 217 -8.73 -2.56 -28.13
C GLU A 217 -7.66 -1.51 -27.76
N ILE A 218 -7.12 -1.55 -26.54
CA ILE A 218 -6.03 -0.68 -26.08
C ILE A 218 -4.79 -0.85 -26.99
N VAL A 219 -4.39 -2.09 -27.27
CA VAL A 219 -3.23 -2.39 -28.14
C VAL A 219 -3.47 -1.91 -29.57
N GLU A 220 -4.65 -2.17 -30.13
CA GLU A 220 -5.02 -1.71 -31.47
C GLU A 220 -5.11 -0.19 -31.57
N LEU A 221 -5.61 0.47 -30.52
CA LEU A 221 -5.68 1.92 -30.44
C LEU A 221 -4.27 2.52 -30.45
N GLY A 222 -3.35 2.00 -29.64
CA GLY A 222 -1.95 2.40 -29.67
C GLY A 222 -1.30 2.22 -31.05
N LYS A 223 -1.56 1.10 -31.73
CA LYS A 223 -1.07 0.85 -33.10
C LYS A 223 -1.64 1.82 -34.13
N LYS A 224 -2.91 2.22 -33.99
CA LYS A 224 -3.58 3.21 -34.87
C LYS A 224 -3.04 4.63 -34.67
N HIS A 225 -2.50 4.93 -33.49
CA HIS A 225 -1.98 6.24 -33.11
C HIS A 225 -0.51 6.16 -32.65
N PRO A 226 0.45 5.84 -33.54
CA PRO A 226 1.85 5.58 -33.14
C PRO A 226 2.60 6.78 -32.54
N ASN A 227 2.08 8.00 -32.70
CA ASN A 227 2.64 9.22 -32.14
C ASN A 227 1.98 9.64 -30.81
N ALA A 228 0.90 8.96 -30.39
CA ALA A 228 0.15 9.27 -29.18
C ALA A 228 0.22 8.12 -28.18
N LYS A 229 0.27 8.47 -26.89
CA LYS A 229 0.18 7.49 -25.79
C LYS A 229 -1.28 7.20 -25.46
N VAL A 230 -1.61 5.95 -25.11
CA VAL A 230 -2.97 5.62 -24.68
C VAL A 230 -3.18 6.12 -23.25
N MET A 231 -4.26 6.87 -23.01
CA MET A 231 -4.66 7.37 -21.70
C MET A 231 -5.92 6.64 -21.23
N LEU A 232 -5.81 5.88 -20.14
CA LEU A 232 -6.95 5.16 -19.56
C LEU A 232 -7.77 6.07 -18.65
N ILE A 233 -9.10 6.04 -18.80
CA ILE A 233 -10.01 6.99 -18.15
C ILE A 233 -11.07 6.26 -17.30
N ALA A 234 -11.26 6.75 -16.07
CA ALA A 234 -12.45 6.51 -15.25
C ALA A 234 -13.45 7.65 -15.48
N GLU A 235 -14.47 7.40 -16.30
CA GLU A 235 -15.42 8.43 -16.70
C GLU A 235 -16.48 8.63 -15.62
N LYS A 236 -16.81 9.89 -15.29
CA LYS A 236 -17.67 10.25 -14.13
C LYS A 236 -17.21 9.66 -12.79
N GLY A 237 -15.93 9.35 -12.67
CA GLY A 237 -15.40 8.71 -11.46
C GLY A 237 -13.95 9.03 -11.19
N THR A 238 -13.46 8.39 -10.14
CA THR A 238 -12.09 8.48 -9.64
C THR A 238 -11.33 7.24 -10.10
N MET A 239 -10.12 7.41 -10.64
CA MET A 239 -9.27 6.27 -11.00
C MET A 239 -8.52 5.72 -9.78
N GLY A 240 -8.51 4.39 -9.63
CA GLY A 240 -7.62 3.68 -8.71
C GLY A 240 -8.06 3.64 -7.25
N VAL A 241 -9.37 3.65 -6.97
CA VAL A 241 -9.87 3.55 -5.58
C VAL A 241 -9.60 2.17 -4.95
N GLY A 242 -9.50 2.14 -3.61
CA GLY A 242 -9.35 0.91 -2.84
C GLY A 242 -7.90 0.53 -2.49
N SER A 243 -7.45 -0.65 -2.92
CA SER A 243 -6.19 -1.28 -2.49
C SER A 243 -4.93 -0.56 -3.01
N SER A 244 -3.84 -0.59 -2.23
CA SER A 244 -2.53 -0.02 -2.60
C SER A 244 -1.69 -0.89 -3.55
N ARG A 245 -2.28 -1.90 -4.19
CA ARG A 245 -1.56 -2.90 -4.98
C ARG A 245 -0.88 -2.26 -6.20
N MET A 246 0.46 -2.30 -6.23
CA MET A 246 1.25 -1.77 -7.35
C MET A 246 0.94 -2.48 -8.68
N SER A 247 0.48 -3.74 -8.62
CA SER A 247 0.06 -4.52 -9.78
C SER A 247 -1.02 -3.85 -10.64
N GLY A 248 -1.87 -2.99 -10.07
CA GLY A 248 -2.83 -2.21 -10.84
C GLY A 248 -2.14 -1.25 -11.82
N VAL A 249 -1.14 -0.50 -11.37
CA VAL A 249 -0.34 0.40 -12.22
C VAL A 249 0.59 -0.38 -13.15
N ASN A 250 1.19 -1.48 -12.66
CA ASN A 250 2.05 -2.33 -13.50
C ASN A 250 1.27 -2.90 -14.70
N ASN A 251 0.02 -3.31 -14.50
CA ASN A 251 -0.84 -3.79 -15.59
C ASN A 251 -1.15 -2.66 -16.59
N VAL A 252 -1.49 -1.46 -16.11
CA VAL A 252 -1.71 -0.30 -16.99
C VAL A 252 -0.44 0.02 -17.79
N ALA A 253 0.73 0.01 -17.15
CA ALA A 253 2.01 0.24 -17.82
C ALA A 253 2.36 -0.88 -18.82
N LEU A 254 2.02 -2.14 -18.53
CA LEU A 254 2.24 -3.26 -19.44
C LEU A 254 1.44 -3.09 -20.74
N TRP A 255 0.17 -2.68 -20.64
CA TRP A 255 -0.72 -2.58 -21.79
C TRP A 255 -0.68 -1.23 -22.53
N ALA A 256 -0.39 -0.13 -21.83
CA ALA A 256 -0.45 1.24 -22.38
C ALA A 256 0.82 2.07 -22.16
N GLY A 257 1.81 1.55 -21.42
CA GLY A 257 3.09 2.21 -21.16
C GLY A 257 4.20 1.80 -22.13
N GLU A 258 5.45 2.04 -21.72
CA GLU A 258 6.65 1.77 -22.53
C GLU A 258 7.65 0.86 -21.79
N PRO A 259 8.38 -0.04 -22.48
CA PRO A 259 9.42 -0.85 -21.85
C PRO A 259 10.52 0.00 -21.20
N THR A 260 10.98 -0.40 -20.01
CA THR A 260 12.06 0.30 -19.30
C THR A 260 13.45 0.03 -19.88
N SER A 261 13.63 -1.12 -20.52
CA SER A 261 14.87 -1.56 -21.16
C SER A 261 14.54 -2.63 -22.21
N PRO A 262 15.29 -2.72 -23.32
CA PRO A 262 15.17 -3.83 -24.26
C PRO A 262 15.65 -5.17 -23.67
N TYR A 263 16.41 -5.17 -22.57
CA TYR A 263 17.01 -6.35 -21.95
C TYR A 263 16.27 -6.83 -20.69
N ILE A 264 15.27 -6.06 -20.22
CA ILE A 264 14.49 -6.39 -19.03
C ILE A 264 13.06 -6.68 -19.46
N PRO A 265 12.60 -7.94 -19.42
CA PRO A 265 11.29 -8.31 -19.91
C PRO A 265 10.18 -7.86 -18.94
N PHE A 266 9.04 -7.43 -19.49
CA PHE A 266 7.78 -7.14 -18.77
C PHE A 266 7.84 -6.07 -17.67
N VAL A 267 8.89 -5.23 -17.66
CA VAL A 267 8.99 -4.06 -16.77
C VAL A 267 8.78 -2.81 -17.62
N ASN A 268 7.56 -2.27 -17.55
CA ASN A 268 7.16 -1.06 -18.27
C ASN A 268 7.03 0.14 -17.31
N LYS A 269 7.08 1.35 -17.87
CA LYS A 269 6.98 2.63 -17.17
C LYS A 269 6.08 3.62 -17.91
N ALA A 270 5.95 4.81 -17.32
CA ALA A 270 5.25 5.96 -17.89
C ALA A 270 3.78 5.71 -18.33
N PRO A 271 2.94 5.05 -17.51
CA PRO A 271 1.51 4.96 -17.80
C PRO A 271 0.84 6.34 -17.73
N ILE A 272 -0.21 6.56 -18.54
CA ILE A 272 -1.05 7.75 -18.45
C ILE A 272 -2.47 7.34 -18.07
N VAL A 273 -2.95 7.90 -16.96
CA VAL A 273 -4.30 7.65 -16.44
C VAL A 273 -5.01 8.95 -16.13
N ALA A 274 -6.34 8.94 -16.21
CA ALA A 274 -7.18 10.07 -15.87
C ALA A 274 -8.47 9.63 -15.20
N GLY A 275 -9.07 10.52 -14.42
CA GLY A 275 -10.43 10.36 -13.93
C GLY A 275 -11.17 11.69 -14.03
N THR A 276 -12.48 11.64 -14.23
CA THR A 276 -13.33 12.84 -14.14
C THR A 276 -13.16 13.55 -12.81
N ASN A 277 -13.09 12.77 -11.73
CA ASN A 277 -12.92 13.25 -10.35
C ASN A 277 -11.48 13.07 -9.84
N GLY A 278 -10.50 12.99 -10.77
CA GLY A 278 -9.10 12.77 -10.45
C GLY A 278 -8.73 11.32 -10.14
N ILE A 279 -7.62 11.17 -9.42
CA ILE A 279 -6.97 9.89 -9.13
C ILE A 279 -6.90 9.70 -7.61
N ALA A 280 -7.16 8.49 -7.11
CA ALA A 280 -7.02 8.18 -5.70
C ALA A 280 -5.57 8.42 -5.21
N PRO A 281 -5.32 9.01 -4.03
CA PRO A 281 -3.99 9.49 -3.63
C PRO A 281 -2.87 8.43 -3.62
N ILE A 282 -3.18 7.20 -3.21
CA ILE A 282 -2.20 6.10 -3.19
C ILE A 282 -1.87 5.69 -4.63
N PHE A 283 -2.89 5.50 -5.46
CA PHE A 283 -2.71 5.14 -6.86
C PHE A 283 -1.95 6.21 -7.66
N LEU A 284 -2.24 7.49 -7.41
CA LEU A 284 -1.50 8.61 -8.00
C LEU A 284 -0.02 8.57 -7.62
N THR A 285 0.28 8.28 -6.36
CA THR A 285 1.68 8.12 -5.90
C THR A 285 2.35 6.99 -6.70
N THR A 286 1.68 5.85 -6.88
CA THR A 286 2.19 4.72 -7.67
C THR A 286 2.41 5.08 -9.15
N VAL A 287 1.52 5.88 -9.75
CA VAL A 287 1.69 6.40 -11.11
C VAL A 287 2.91 7.32 -11.17
N ASP A 288 3.06 8.24 -10.22
CA ASP A 288 4.18 9.18 -10.16
C ASP A 288 5.54 8.47 -10.01
N VAL A 289 5.64 7.44 -9.14
CA VAL A 289 6.90 6.71 -8.91
C VAL A 289 7.34 5.86 -10.12
N THR A 290 6.41 5.52 -11.02
CA THR A 290 6.71 4.83 -12.29
C THR A 290 6.98 5.79 -13.45
N GLY A 291 7.09 7.10 -13.17
CA GLY A 291 7.29 8.14 -14.18
C GLY A 291 6.05 8.39 -15.05
N GLY A 292 4.87 7.98 -14.58
CA GLY A 292 3.59 8.15 -15.25
C GLY A 292 2.95 9.52 -15.03
N ILE A 293 1.79 9.72 -15.66
CA ILE A 293 0.99 10.96 -15.57
C ILE A 293 -0.43 10.60 -15.11
N GLY A 294 -0.85 11.13 -13.98
CA GLY A 294 -2.23 11.07 -13.50
C GLY A 294 -2.93 12.42 -13.69
N LEU A 295 -4.09 12.45 -14.35
CA LEU A 295 -4.84 13.68 -14.63
C LEU A 295 -6.20 13.73 -13.90
N ASP A 296 -6.54 14.93 -13.45
CA ASP A 296 -7.89 15.31 -13.00
C ASP A 296 -8.57 16.07 -14.13
N LEU A 297 -9.54 15.43 -14.79
CA LEU A 297 -10.15 15.96 -16.01
C LEU A 297 -11.16 17.06 -15.70
N LYS A 298 -11.98 16.90 -14.66
CA LYS A 298 -13.10 17.82 -14.37
C LYS A 298 -14.00 18.04 -15.59
N ASN A 299 -14.14 17.01 -16.43
CA ASN A 299 -14.94 17.06 -17.66
C ASN A 299 -16.45 17.02 -17.39
N TRP A 300 -16.87 16.83 -16.13
CA TRP A 300 -18.24 16.96 -15.66
C TRP A 300 -18.32 18.00 -14.54
N VAL A 301 -19.23 18.95 -14.67
CA VAL A 301 -19.40 20.06 -13.72
C VAL A 301 -20.82 20.08 -13.14
N LYS A 302 -20.95 20.59 -11.92
CA LYS A 302 -22.27 20.74 -11.27
C LYS A 302 -23.06 21.82 -12.01
N LYS A 303 -24.26 21.45 -12.48
CA LYS A 303 -25.19 22.37 -13.11
C LYS A 303 -25.66 23.40 -12.09
N THR A 304 -25.62 24.66 -12.48
CA THR A 304 -26.15 25.78 -11.68
C THR A 304 -27.39 26.37 -12.36
N ASP A 305 -28.29 26.92 -11.55
CA ASP A 305 -29.45 27.67 -12.04
C ASP A 305 -29.08 29.13 -12.36
N GLU A 306 -30.06 29.94 -12.75
CA GLU A 306 -29.88 31.35 -13.09
C GLU A 306 -29.34 32.21 -11.91
N ASN A 307 -29.46 31.73 -10.67
CA ASN A 307 -28.98 32.38 -9.45
C ASN A 307 -27.61 31.86 -8.99
N GLY A 308 -27.04 30.87 -9.69
CA GLY A 308 -25.80 30.19 -9.29
C GLY A 308 -25.99 29.12 -8.22
N GLU A 309 -27.23 28.73 -7.91
CA GLU A 309 -27.52 27.64 -6.98
C GLU A 309 -27.38 26.29 -7.68
N ILE A 310 -26.86 25.29 -6.97
CA ILE A 310 -26.69 23.93 -7.52
C ILE A 310 -28.06 23.32 -7.80
N VAL A 311 -28.30 22.94 -9.05
CA VAL A 311 -29.50 22.19 -9.43
C VAL A 311 -29.41 20.80 -8.83
N ARG A 312 -30.44 20.38 -8.10
CA ARG A 312 -30.52 19.06 -7.46
C ARG A 312 -31.63 18.21 -8.07
N ASP A 313 -31.42 16.90 -8.10
CA ASP A 313 -32.42 15.92 -8.52
C ASP A 313 -33.42 15.59 -7.39
N GLU A 314 -34.34 14.65 -7.64
CA GLU A 314 -35.37 14.24 -6.67
C GLU A 314 -34.80 13.60 -5.40
N ASN A 315 -33.57 13.09 -5.45
CA ASN A 315 -32.85 12.51 -4.32
C ASN A 315 -32.04 13.57 -3.54
N GLY A 316 -32.03 14.82 -4.02
CA GLY A 316 -31.27 15.92 -3.44
C GLY A 316 -29.82 15.98 -3.92
N ASP A 317 -29.44 15.20 -4.93
CA ASP A 317 -28.08 15.14 -5.43
C ASP A 317 -27.82 16.19 -6.53
N PRO A 318 -26.61 16.77 -6.64
CA PRO A 318 -26.27 17.70 -7.71
C PRO A 318 -26.40 17.08 -9.11
N VAL A 319 -27.08 17.77 -10.02
CA VAL A 319 -27.13 17.42 -11.45
C VAL A 319 -25.82 17.81 -12.12
N LEU A 320 -25.23 16.91 -12.93
CA LEU A 320 -23.97 17.14 -13.65
C LEU A 320 -24.21 17.44 -15.15
N GLU A 321 -23.34 18.26 -15.74
CA GLU A 321 -23.28 18.53 -17.18
C GLU A 321 -21.86 18.27 -17.74
N GLU A 322 -21.77 17.73 -18.95
CA GLU A 322 -20.50 17.45 -19.63
C GLU A 322 -19.91 18.76 -20.18
N ALA A 323 -18.74 19.16 -19.66
CA ALA A 323 -18.04 20.37 -20.09
C ALA A 323 -17.27 20.14 -21.41
N TYR A 324 -16.68 18.96 -21.57
CA TYR A 324 -16.01 18.52 -22.78
C TYR A 324 -15.94 17.00 -22.85
N SER A 325 -15.84 16.44 -24.05
CA SER A 325 -15.87 14.98 -24.23
C SER A 325 -14.48 14.33 -24.22
N VAL A 326 -14.41 13.14 -23.62
CA VAL A 326 -13.23 12.26 -23.61
C VAL A 326 -13.52 10.88 -24.20
N ALA A 327 -14.54 10.78 -25.06
CA ALA A 327 -14.96 9.56 -25.73
C ALA A 327 -13.76 8.78 -26.32
N THR A 328 -13.76 7.45 -26.19
CA THR A 328 -12.66 6.58 -26.67
C THR A 328 -12.25 6.90 -28.11
N GLY A 329 -10.95 7.09 -28.33
CA GLY A 329 -10.37 7.46 -29.62
C GLY A 329 -10.20 8.97 -29.83
N THR A 330 -10.56 9.81 -28.86
CA THR A 330 -10.30 11.25 -28.92
C THR A 330 -8.81 11.51 -28.75
N VAL A 331 -8.21 12.28 -29.66
CA VAL A 331 -6.81 12.68 -29.57
C VAL A 331 -6.72 14.02 -28.87
N LEU A 332 -5.97 14.07 -27.76
CA LEU A 332 -5.73 15.25 -26.96
C LEU A 332 -4.22 15.54 -26.89
N THR A 333 -3.86 16.75 -26.47
CA THR A 333 -2.46 17.14 -26.25
C THR A 333 -2.29 17.64 -24.82
N ILE A 334 -1.36 17.03 -24.10
CA ILE A 334 -0.89 17.55 -22.81
C ILE A 334 0.29 18.47 -23.10
N ASP A 335 0.16 19.75 -22.75
CA ASP A 335 1.27 20.71 -22.80
C ASP A 335 1.90 20.79 -21.41
N THR A 336 3.09 20.22 -21.24
CA THR A 336 3.76 20.09 -19.94
C THR A 336 4.31 21.42 -19.42
N LYS A 337 4.51 22.39 -20.31
CA LYS A 337 5.03 23.72 -19.99
C LYS A 337 3.92 24.71 -19.66
N ALA A 338 2.88 24.75 -20.50
CA ALA A 338 1.66 25.51 -20.22
C ALA A 338 0.84 24.88 -19.08
N LYS A 339 1.05 23.58 -18.82
CA LYS A 339 0.34 22.77 -17.83
C LYS A 339 -1.16 22.68 -18.11
N LYS A 340 -1.50 22.50 -19.38
CA LYS A 340 -2.87 22.47 -19.91
C LYS A 340 -3.13 21.25 -20.77
N LEU A 341 -4.38 20.80 -20.78
CA LEU A 341 -4.89 19.79 -21.71
C LEU A 341 -5.62 20.49 -22.86
N TYR A 342 -5.35 20.06 -24.10
CA TYR A 342 -5.95 20.64 -25.31
C TYR A 342 -6.65 19.60 -26.19
N ASN A 343 -7.69 20.04 -26.88
CA ASN A 343 -8.23 19.39 -28.09
C ASN A 343 -8.01 20.32 -29.30
N GLY A 344 -7.03 20.00 -30.14
CA GLY A 344 -6.58 20.91 -31.19
C GLY A 344 -6.07 22.23 -30.60
N SER A 345 -6.79 23.33 -30.80
CA SER A 345 -6.46 24.65 -30.23
C SER A 345 -7.27 25.02 -28.99
N GLU A 346 -8.26 24.22 -28.61
CA GLU A 346 -9.15 24.48 -27.48
C GLU A 346 -8.51 24.00 -26.18
N GLU A 347 -8.39 24.89 -25.19
CA GLU A 347 -7.96 24.55 -23.83
C GLU A 347 -9.13 23.89 -23.08
N LEU A 348 -8.92 22.69 -22.56
CA LEU A 348 -9.94 21.91 -21.88
C LEU A 348 -9.82 21.98 -20.36
N ALA A 349 -8.62 21.75 -19.81
CA ALA A 349 -8.41 21.62 -18.38
C ALA A 349 -7.03 22.09 -17.92
N ASP A 350 -6.96 22.54 -16.67
CA ASP A 350 -5.70 22.77 -15.95
C ASP A 350 -5.18 21.44 -15.40
N VAL A 351 -3.94 21.10 -15.74
CA VAL A 351 -3.29 19.85 -15.31
C VAL A 351 -2.00 20.13 -14.51
N SER A 352 -1.90 21.31 -13.91
CA SER A 352 -0.68 21.76 -13.23
C SER A 352 -0.26 20.90 -12.04
N ALA A 353 -1.21 20.28 -11.35
CA ALA A 353 -0.96 19.35 -10.25
C ALA A 353 -0.16 18.09 -10.69
N SER A 354 -0.21 17.73 -11.97
CA SER A 354 0.52 16.59 -12.54
C SER A 354 1.96 16.94 -12.94
N PHE A 355 2.33 18.22 -12.93
CA PHE A 355 3.63 18.73 -13.37
C PHE A 355 4.27 19.65 -12.32
N THR A 356 4.29 19.19 -11.06
CA THR A 356 5.14 19.80 -10.03
C THR A 356 6.62 19.56 -10.37
N PRO A 357 7.56 20.37 -9.84
CA PRO A 357 8.98 20.17 -10.10
C PRO A 357 9.46 18.74 -9.82
N GLN A 358 9.01 18.13 -8.73
CA GLN A 358 9.39 16.76 -8.35
C GLN A 358 8.79 15.71 -9.29
N LYS A 359 7.53 15.88 -9.73
CA LYS A 359 6.93 14.98 -10.74
C LYS A 359 7.68 15.06 -12.07
N MET A 360 8.15 16.25 -12.46
CA MET A 360 8.99 16.42 -13.65
C MET A 360 10.34 15.70 -13.50
N GLU A 361 10.95 15.71 -12.31
CA GLU A 361 12.16 14.92 -12.03
C GLU A 361 11.90 13.42 -12.21
N PHE A 362 10.79 12.90 -11.69
CA PHE A 362 10.43 11.48 -11.81
C PHE A 362 10.18 11.09 -13.26
N MET A 363 9.45 11.92 -14.03
CA MET A 363 9.24 11.69 -15.46
C MET A 363 10.58 11.68 -16.23
N LYS A 364 11.46 12.65 -15.96
CA LYS A 364 12.79 12.74 -16.58
C LYS A 364 13.66 11.52 -16.27
N ALA A 365 13.68 11.09 -15.02
CA ALA A 365 14.44 9.91 -14.57
C ALA A 365 13.78 8.58 -14.95
N GLY A 366 12.53 8.59 -15.41
CA GLY A 366 11.75 7.39 -15.69
C GLY A 366 11.28 6.64 -14.43
N GLY A 367 11.23 7.33 -13.28
CA GLY A 367 10.78 6.82 -11.99
C GLY A 367 11.37 7.59 -10.80
N SER A 368 10.79 7.42 -9.62
CA SER A 368 11.21 8.16 -8.41
C SER A 368 12.50 7.63 -7.78
N TYR A 369 12.75 6.31 -7.85
CA TYR A 369 13.87 5.69 -7.14
C TYR A 369 15.22 6.28 -7.56
N ALA A 370 15.43 6.43 -8.88
CA ALA A 370 16.66 7.00 -9.41
C ALA A 370 16.89 8.46 -8.95
N VAL A 371 15.82 9.22 -8.71
CA VAL A 371 15.91 10.59 -8.18
C VAL A 371 16.29 10.57 -6.69
N VAL A 372 15.69 9.67 -5.91
CA VAL A 372 15.98 9.55 -4.47
C VAL A 372 17.43 9.14 -4.23
N PHE A 373 17.87 8.03 -4.85
CA PHE A 373 19.25 7.57 -4.77
C PHE A 373 20.24 8.57 -5.38
N GLY A 374 19.86 9.21 -6.50
CA GLY A 374 20.67 10.26 -7.12
C GLY A 374 20.96 11.45 -6.20
N LYS A 375 19.96 11.92 -5.44
CA LYS A 375 20.12 13.00 -4.44
C LYS A 375 21.09 12.59 -3.32
N GLN A 376 20.99 11.35 -2.84
CA GLN A 376 21.90 10.81 -1.82
C GLN A 376 23.34 10.70 -2.36
N LEU A 377 23.49 10.16 -3.58
CA LEU A 377 24.79 9.98 -4.23
C LEU A 377 25.49 11.31 -4.52
N GLN A 378 24.73 12.31 -4.98
CA GLN A 378 25.24 13.67 -5.18
C GLN A 378 25.77 14.27 -3.87
N SER A 379 24.99 14.11 -2.78
CA SER A 379 25.34 14.62 -1.46
C SER A 379 26.58 13.94 -0.90
N PHE A 380 26.69 12.61 -1.05
CA PHE A 380 27.87 11.84 -0.71
C PHE A 380 29.09 12.34 -1.50
N ALA A 381 29.01 12.43 -2.82
CA ALA A 381 30.14 12.81 -3.66
C ALA A 381 30.65 14.22 -3.36
N ALA A 382 29.75 15.20 -3.17
CA ALA A 382 30.12 16.55 -2.79
C ALA A 382 30.81 16.61 -1.43
N ARG A 383 30.30 15.86 -0.44
CA ARG A 383 30.90 15.73 0.90
C ARG A 383 32.31 15.14 0.82
N THR A 384 32.48 14.04 0.08
CA THR A 384 33.76 13.34 -0.10
C THR A 384 34.80 14.22 -0.81
N LEU A 385 34.39 15.04 -1.78
CA LEU A 385 35.24 16.00 -2.47
C LEU A 385 35.51 17.28 -1.65
N GLY A 386 34.78 17.52 -0.56
CA GLY A 386 34.87 18.76 0.21
C GLY A 386 34.33 19.99 -0.53
N VAL A 387 33.37 19.80 -1.45
CA VAL A 387 32.76 20.88 -2.25
C VAL A 387 31.29 21.07 -1.87
N LYS A 388 30.73 22.23 -2.18
CA LYS A 388 29.29 22.45 -2.06
C LYS A 388 28.59 21.76 -3.23
N ALA A 389 27.58 20.93 -2.95
CA ALA A 389 26.76 20.31 -3.99
C ALA A 389 26.07 21.40 -4.85
N PRO A 390 26.19 21.34 -6.19
CA PRO A 390 25.40 22.15 -7.11
C PRO A 390 23.90 21.91 -6.96
N ALA A 391 23.09 22.96 -7.14
CA ALA A 391 21.64 22.84 -7.18
C ALA A 391 21.20 22.25 -8.52
N VAL A 392 21.07 20.92 -8.57
CA VAL A 392 20.59 20.18 -9.76
C VAL A 392 19.10 19.88 -9.66
N TYR A 393 18.68 19.39 -8.50
CA TYR A 393 17.29 19.07 -8.22
C TYR A 393 16.51 20.29 -7.75
N ALA A 394 15.21 20.29 -7.98
CA ALA A 394 14.29 21.29 -7.51
C ALA A 394 14.32 21.37 -5.97
N PRO A 395 14.34 22.59 -5.41
CA PRO A 395 14.22 22.75 -3.97
C PRO A 395 12.85 22.26 -3.51
N SER A 396 12.80 21.67 -2.31
CA SER A 396 11.54 21.37 -1.65
C SER A 396 10.72 22.65 -1.45
N LYS A 397 9.41 22.57 -1.69
CA LYS A 397 8.51 23.65 -1.32
C LYS A 397 8.39 23.70 0.20
N GLU A 398 8.73 24.82 0.83
CA GLU A 398 8.53 25.04 2.25
C GLU A 398 7.39 26.04 2.46
N VAL A 399 6.43 25.69 3.31
CA VAL A 399 5.29 26.53 3.72
C VAL A 399 5.39 26.73 5.22
N SER A 400 5.37 27.98 5.67
CA SER A 400 5.35 28.34 7.08
C SER A 400 4.46 29.55 7.33
N HIS A 401 3.77 29.57 8.46
CA HIS A 401 2.85 30.64 8.86
C HIS A 401 3.20 31.17 10.26
N GLU A 402 3.65 32.43 10.32
CA GLU A 402 4.01 33.09 11.58
C GLU A 402 2.78 33.19 12.51
N GLY A 403 2.96 32.79 13.78
CA GLY A 403 1.92 32.85 14.81
C GLY A 403 0.83 31.77 14.72
N GLN A 404 0.92 30.84 13.77
CA GLN A 404 0.02 29.71 13.64
C GLN A 404 0.63 28.46 14.31
N GLY A 405 -0.16 27.78 15.14
CA GLY A 405 0.24 26.50 15.75
C GLY A 405 0.29 25.37 14.74
N LEU A 406 0.74 24.20 15.21
CA LEU A 406 0.83 22.99 14.42
C LEU A 406 -0.27 22.00 14.78
N THR A 407 -0.88 21.40 13.76
CA THR A 407 -1.71 20.21 13.95
C THR A 407 -0.87 19.04 14.49
N ALA A 408 -1.50 17.99 14.99
CA ALA A 408 -0.74 16.84 15.49
C ALA A 408 0.10 16.19 14.39
N VAL A 409 -0.46 16.13 13.17
CA VAL A 409 0.25 15.62 11.99
C VAL A 409 1.44 16.51 11.64
N GLU A 410 1.26 17.83 11.58
CA GLU A 410 2.36 18.77 11.31
C GLU A 410 3.49 18.62 12.35
N LYS A 411 3.17 18.43 13.64
CA LYS A 411 4.19 18.15 14.67
C LYS A 411 4.98 16.87 14.41
N ILE A 412 4.30 15.79 14.00
CA ILE A 412 4.97 14.53 13.63
C ILE A 412 5.92 14.74 12.45
N PHE A 413 5.45 15.43 11.40
CA PHE A 413 6.26 15.69 10.22
C PHE A 413 7.48 16.55 10.53
N ASN A 414 7.33 17.63 11.30
CA ASN A 414 8.44 18.49 11.69
C ASN A 414 9.47 17.72 12.54
N ARG A 415 9.02 16.86 13.47
CA ARG A 415 9.92 16.03 14.29
C ARG A 415 10.74 15.06 13.46
N ASN A 416 10.13 14.45 12.44
CA ASN A 416 10.77 13.41 11.63
C ASN A 416 11.41 13.95 10.35
N ALA A 417 11.41 15.26 10.11
CA ALA A 417 11.96 15.87 8.90
C ALA A 417 13.48 15.69 8.79
N VAL A 418 13.96 15.35 7.60
CA VAL A 418 15.38 15.11 7.30
C VAL A 418 15.84 16.00 6.15
N GLY A 419 16.91 16.77 6.36
CA GLY A 419 17.48 17.66 5.35
C GLY A 419 16.72 18.97 5.15
N VAL A 420 15.89 19.36 6.12
CA VAL A 420 15.26 20.69 6.19
C VAL A 420 16.25 21.66 6.83
N ASN A 421 16.55 22.76 6.13
CA ASN A 421 17.47 23.80 6.62
C ASN A 421 16.73 24.98 7.27
N SER A 422 15.41 25.03 7.15
CA SER A 422 14.60 26.10 7.73
C SER A 422 14.48 25.94 9.24
N ASP A 423 14.66 27.05 9.97
CA ASP A 423 14.39 27.13 11.40
C ASP A 423 12.88 27.35 11.70
N ALA A 424 12.08 27.62 10.66
CA ALA A 424 10.65 27.86 10.80
C ALA A 424 9.86 26.54 10.76
N PRO A 425 8.76 26.43 11.52
CA PRO A 425 7.95 25.23 11.51
C PRO A 425 7.26 25.09 10.15
N LEU A 426 7.28 23.88 9.60
CA LEU A 426 6.67 23.57 8.32
C LEU A 426 5.18 23.22 8.51
N HIS A 427 4.34 23.83 7.68
CA HIS A 427 2.90 23.61 7.65
C HIS A 427 2.49 22.76 6.44
N ALA A 428 1.22 22.34 6.42
CA ALA A 428 0.61 21.61 5.32
C ALA A 428 0.93 22.23 3.94
N GLY A 429 1.19 21.35 2.97
CA GLY A 429 1.61 21.73 1.62
C GLY A 429 3.10 21.96 1.43
N SER A 430 3.92 21.79 2.48
CA SER A 430 5.38 21.68 2.38
C SER A 430 5.78 20.29 1.86
N ASP A 431 6.75 20.22 0.95
CA ASP A 431 7.37 18.98 0.50
C ASP A 431 8.49 18.59 1.48
N VAL A 432 8.34 17.46 2.16
CA VAL A 432 9.30 17.04 3.18
C VAL A 432 9.77 15.61 2.95
N ARG A 433 11.04 15.37 3.25
CA ARG A 433 11.59 14.04 3.42
C ARG A 433 11.57 13.73 4.91
N VAL A 434 11.05 12.57 5.28
CA VAL A 434 10.86 12.18 6.67
C VAL A 434 11.49 10.82 6.96
N LYS A 435 11.98 10.65 8.19
CA LYS A 435 12.30 9.33 8.75
C LYS A 435 11.02 8.50 8.81
N VAL A 436 11.11 7.25 8.37
CA VAL A 436 10.05 6.24 8.54
C VAL A 436 10.45 5.33 9.70
N ASN A 437 9.63 5.30 10.75
CA ASN A 437 9.93 4.57 11.97
C ASN A 437 9.55 3.09 11.85
N ILE A 438 8.33 2.81 11.37
CA ILE A 438 7.78 1.46 11.27
C ILE A 438 7.39 1.15 9.84
N VAL A 439 7.74 -0.04 9.36
CA VAL A 439 7.35 -0.51 8.02
C VAL A 439 6.60 -1.83 8.04
N GLY A 440 5.47 -1.90 7.33
CA GLY A 440 4.65 -3.10 7.22
C GLY A 440 4.57 -3.68 5.81
N SER A 441 4.64 -5.01 5.70
CA SER A 441 4.40 -5.74 4.45
C SER A 441 3.50 -6.95 4.69
N GLN A 442 2.62 -7.26 3.72
CA GLN A 442 1.72 -8.41 3.75
C GLN A 442 1.97 -9.35 2.59
N ASP A 443 1.37 -10.53 2.60
CA ASP A 443 1.73 -11.67 1.75
C ASP A 443 1.22 -11.63 0.30
N THR A 444 0.34 -10.70 -0.04
CA THR A 444 -0.15 -10.47 -1.41
C THR A 444 0.50 -9.28 -2.11
N THR A 445 1.13 -8.37 -1.35
CA THR A 445 1.96 -7.26 -1.86
C THR A 445 3.45 -7.48 -1.59
N GLY A 446 3.80 -8.34 -0.63
CA GLY A 446 5.16 -8.69 -0.24
C GLY A 446 6.00 -9.22 -1.39
N PRO A 447 5.51 -10.15 -2.25
CA PRO A 447 6.29 -10.60 -3.39
C PRO A 447 6.66 -9.47 -4.36
N MET A 448 5.75 -8.51 -4.59
CA MET A 448 6.08 -7.32 -5.39
C MET A 448 7.07 -6.41 -4.65
N THR A 449 6.93 -6.26 -3.33
CA THR A 449 7.88 -5.51 -2.51
C THR A 449 9.29 -6.11 -2.59
N CYS A 450 9.43 -7.44 -2.60
CA CYS A 450 10.69 -8.12 -2.88
C CYS A 450 11.25 -7.75 -4.25
N GLN A 451 10.42 -7.79 -5.30
CA GLN A 451 10.86 -7.41 -6.66
C GLN A 451 11.31 -5.96 -6.74
N GLU A 452 10.63 -5.04 -6.05
CA GLU A 452 11.01 -3.64 -6.01
C GLU A 452 12.34 -3.45 -5.24
N LEU A 453 12.52 -4.13 -4.10
CA LEU A 453 13.80 -4.17 -3.36
C LEU A 453 14.93 -4.71 -4.25
N GLU A 454 14.69 -5.81 -4.96
CA GLU A 454 15.65 -6.39 -5.90
C GLU A 454 15.98 -5.41 -7.03
N SER A 455 14.99 -4.72 -7.59
CA SER A 455 15.17 -3.75 -8.68
C SER A 455 15.94 -2.49 -8.25
N MET A 456 15.86 -2.12 -6.98
CA MET A 456 16.66 -1.07 -6.35
C MET A 456 18.02 -1.58 -5.87
N ALA A 457 18.29 -2.88 -6.06
CA ALA A 457 19.45 -3.59 -5.56
C ALA A 457 19.66 -3.50 -4.04
N ALA A 458 18.58 -3.39 -3.27
CA ALA A 458 18.63 -3.42 -1.82
C ALA A 458 18.82 -4.85 -1.33
N SER A 459 19.75 -5.05 -0.40
CA SER A 459 20.04 -6.37 0.20
C SER A 459 19.75 -6.43 1.70
N THR A 460 19.71 -5.29 2.39
CA THR A 460 19.52 -5.19 3.84
C THR A 460 18.64 -3.99 4.18
N ILE A 461 17.90 -4.12 5.28
CA ILE A 461 17.06 -3.05 5.84
C ILE A 461 17.92 -1.89 6.36
N SER A 462 17.44 -0.67 6.14
CA SER A 462 18.07 0.54 6.70
C SER A 462 18.04 0.52 8.24
N PRO A 463 19.16 0.84 8.90
CA PRO A 463 19.21 0.93 10.37
C PRO A 463 18.41 2.13 10.92
N LEU A 464 17.90 3.01 10.06
CA LEU A 464 17.00 4.09 10.46
C LEU A 464 15.57 3.60 10.74
N VAL A 465 15.18 2.42 10.25
CA VAL A 465 13.86 1.84 10.55
C VAL A 465 13.90 1.23 11.95
N ASP A 466 13.03 1.71 12.84
CA ASP A 466 12.95 1.24 14.22
C ASP A 466 12.32 -0.17 14.31
N GLY A 467 11.38 -0.49 13.41
CA GLY A 467 10.74 -1.80 13.35
C GLY A 467 10.10 -2.13 12.00
N ALA A 468 10.16 -3.38 11.55
CA ALA A 468 9.52 -3.82 10.32
C ALA A 468 8.92 -5.23 10.44
N TYR A 469 7.75 -5.45 9.85
CA TYR A 469 7.05 -6.73 9.92
C TYR A 469 6.47 -7.21 8.58
N GLN A 470 6.71 -8.48 8.25
CA GLN A 470 6.11 -9.19 7.12
C GLN A 470 5.09 -10.23 7.61
N SER A 471 3.81 -10.01 7.30
CA SER A 471 2.70 -10.91 7.66
C SER A 471 2.42 -12.00 6.61
N GLY A 472 1.68 -13.04 7.02
CA GLY A 472 1.16 -14.13 6.17
C GLY A 472 -0.38 -14.25 6.21
N CYS A 473 -1.09 -13.14 6.34
CA CYS A 473 -2.50 -13.11 6.76
C CYS A 473 -3.55 -13.20 5.64
N HIS A 474 -3.22 -12.81 4.41
CA HIS A 474 -4.18 -12.76 3.29
C HIS A 474 -4.31 -14.08 2.55
N THR A 475 -3.34 -14.98 2.70
CA THR A 475 -3.35 -16.35 2.16
C THR A 475 -3.49 -17.40 3.27
N ALA A 476 -3.88 -16.97 4.48
CA ALA A 476 -3.96 -17.79 5.67
C ALA A 476 -5.05 -18.87 5.62
N SER A 477 -6.21 -18.55 5.03
CA SER A 477 -7.40 -19.42 5.05
C SER A 477 -7.18 -20.71 4.29
N VAL A 478 -6.51 -20.61 3.15
CA VAL A 478 -6.26 -21.74 2.25
C VAL A 478 -4.76 -21.91 2.01
N TRP A 479 -4.21 -23.03 2.45
CA TRP A 479 -2.80 -23.38 2.29
C TRP A 479 -2.59 -24.27 1.06
N ASP A 480 -2.97 -23.77 -0.12
CA ASP A 480 -2.85 -24.50 -1.39
C ASP A 480 -1.39 -24.59 -1.89
N LYS A 481 -1.18 -25.28 -3.02
CA LYS A 481 0.15 -25.42 -3.65
C LYS A 481 0.82 -24.08 -3.97
N LYS A 482 0.04 -23.04 -4.29
CA LYS A 482 0.56 -21.72 -4.64
C LYS A 482 1.07 -21.01 -3.37
N ALA A 483 0.28 -21.03 -2.30
CA ALA A 483 0.67 -20.50 -0.99
C ALA A 483 1.89 -21.25 -0.44
N GLN A 484 1.91 -22.59 -0.52
CA GLN A 484 3.03 -23.43 -0.12
C GLN A 484 4.34 -23.10 -0.86
N ALA A 485 4.25 -22.71 -2.14
CA ALA A 485 5.42 -22.34 -2.93
C ALA A 485 5.88 -20.89 -2.66
N ASN A 486 4.95 -19.94 -2.52
CA ASN A 486 5.26 -18.51 -2.50
C ASN A 486 5.57 -17.99 -1.09
N ILE A 487 4.83 -18.42 -0.07
CA ILE A 487 4.94 -17.84 1.28
C ILE A 487 6.27 -18.17 1.95
N PRO A 488 6.80 -19.41 1.90
CA PRO A 488 8.14 -19.68 2.44
C PRO A 488 9.22 -18.87 1.75
N LYS A 489 9.15 -18.68 0.42
CA LYS A 489 10.11 -17.87 -0.34
C LYS A 489 10.08 -16.40 0.10
N LEU A 490 8.88 -15.82 0.21
CA LEU A 490 8.68 -14.45 0.70
C LEU A 490 9.25 -14.26 2.11
N MET A 491 8.94 -15.18 3.01
CA MET A 491 9.38 -15.10 4.41
C MET A 491 10.89 -15.25 4.52
N SER A 492 11.50 -16.16 3.75
CA SER A 492 12.96 -16.28 3.68
C SER A 492 13.63 -15.02 3.15
N PHE A 493 13.10 -14.42 2.08
CA PHE A 493 13.65 -13.17 1.54
C PHE A 493 13.58 -12.05 2.58
N MET A 494 12.39 -11.81 3.15
CA MET A 494 12.18 -10.70 4.09
C MET A 494 12.97 -10.88 5.39
N ASN A 495 13.10 -12.11 5.89
CA ASN A 495 13.93 -12.42 7.05
C ASN A 495 15.42 -12.15 6.76
N ASN A 496 15.94 -12.63 5.62
CA ASN A 496 17.32 -12.36 5.21
C ASN A 496 17.60 -10.87 5.00
N PHE A 497 16.59 -10.11 4.56
CA PHE A 497 16.67 -8.66 4.43
C PHE A 497 16.71 -7.93 5.79
N GLY A 498 16.31 -8.60 6.88
CA GLY A 498 16.33 -8.07 8.25
C GLY A 498 14.96 -7.74 8.85
N VAL A 499 13.86 -8.11 8.19
CA VAL A 499 12.48 -7.85 8.64
C VAL A 499 12.01 -8.97 9.59
N ILE A 500 11.21 -8.63 10.60
CA ILE A 500 10.53 -9.63 11.45
C ILE A 500 9.44 -10.32 10.64
N THR A 501 9.44 -11.65 10.60
CA THR A 501 8.52 -12.42 9.73
C THR A 501 7.52 -13.23 10.54
N ALA A 502 6.29 -13.35 10.03
CA ALA A 502 5.25 -14.17 10.64
C ALA A 502 5.58 -15.68 10.66
N ARG A 503 6.49 -16.11 9.78
CA ARG A 503 7.00 -17.48 9.70
C ARG A 503 8.51 -17.44 9.68
N ASP A 504 9.13 -18.22 10.56
CA ASP A 504 10.57 -18.43 10.54
C ASP A 504 10.96 -19.35 9.38
N PRO A 505 11.92 -18.95 8.52
CA PRO A 505 12.51 -19.84 7.53
C PRO A 505 13.12 -21.12 8.11
N LYS A 506 13.57 -21.09 9.37
CA LYS A 506 14.20 -22.23 10.07
C LYS A 506 13.23 -23.03 10.97
N GLY A 507 11.98 -22.58 11.11
CA GLY A 507 10.95 -23.27 11.90
C GLY A 507 11.10 -23.18 13.43
N VAL A 508 11.82 -22.18 13.96
CA VAL A 508 12.04 -21.92 15.40
C VAL A 508 10.75 -21.61 16.14
N TYR A 509 9.81 -20.89 15.50
CA TYR A 509 8.51 -20.54 16.08
C TYR A 509 7.33 -20.97 15.22
N HIS A 510 6.17 -21.06 15.87
CA HIS A 510 4.90 -21.36 15.20
C HIS A 510 4.60 -20.31 14.12
N ALA A 511 4.21 -20.77 12.93
CA ALA A 511 3.89 -19.89 11.82
C ALA A 511 2.60 -19.10 12.11
N MET A 512 2.76 -17.81 12.37
CA MET A 512 1.67 -16.90 12.63
C MET A 512 0.99 -16.51 11.30
N THR A 513 -0.32 -16.34 11.34
CA THR A 513 -1.11 -15.78 10.22
C THR A 513 -1.88 -14.53 10.64
N ASP A 514 -1.40 -13.90 11.71
CA ASP A 514 -1.95 -12.70 12.32
C ASP A 514 -2.13 -11.59 11.30
N VAL A 515 -3.32 -10.98 11.34
CA VAL A 515 -3.66 -9.82 10.52
C VAL A 515 -2.62 -8.72 10.74
N ILE A 516 -1.97 -8.32 9.65
CA ILE A 516 -0.82 -7.39 9.65
C ILE A 516 -1.02 -6.19 10.56
N HIS A 517 -2.18 -5.55 10.48
CA HIS A 517 -2.45 -4.30 11.17
C HIS A 517 -2.54 -4.43 12.68
N LYS A 518 -2.90 -5.61 13.20
CA LYS A 518 -2.87 -5.84 14.65
C LYS A 518 -1.43 -5.86 15.16
N VAL A 519 -0.55 -6.58 14.46
CA VAL A 519 0.87 -6.63 14.80
C VAL A 519 1.54 -5.26 14.59
N LEU A 520 1.24 -4.56 13.49
CA LEU A 520 1.78 -3.21 13.26
C LEU A 520 1.36 -2.23 14.34
N ASN A 521 0.11 -2.31 14.81
CA ASN A 521 -0.34 -1.44 15.89
C ASN A 521 0.37 -1.78 17.21
N ASP A 522 0.70 -3.05 17.45
CA ASP A 522 1.47 -3.46 18.63
C ASP A 522 2.93 -2.98 18.56
N ILE A 523 3.61 -3.07 17.41
CA ILE A 523 5.01 -2.63 17.28
C ILE A 523 5.18 -1.11 17.11
N THR A 524 4.08 -0.37 16.92
CA THR A 524 4.12 1.10 16.87
C THR A 524 4.17 1.65 18.29
N VAL A 525 5.36 1.94 18.79
CA VAL A 525 5.60 2.25 20.22
C VAL A 525 5.87 3.73 20.54
N ASP A 526 5.71 4.62 19.56
CA ASP A 526 5.78 6.08 19.73
C ASP A 526 4.60 6.73 19.00
N ASP A 527 3.81 7.53 19.71
CA ASP A 527 2.68 8.30 19.17
C ASP A 527 3.12 9.43 18.23
N ARG A 528 4.43 9.64 18.10
CA ARG A 528 5.06 10.63 17.21
C ARG A 528 5.75 9.99 16.00
N ALA A 529 5.49 8.71 15.74
CA ALA A 529 6.09 7.93 14.66
C ALA A 529 5.37 8.13 13.31
N ILE A 530 6.12 7.94 12.23
CA ILE A 530 5.60 7.77 10.87
C ILE A 530 5.68 6.30 10.48
N ILE A 531 4.57 5.76 10.01
CA ILE A 531 4.42 4.36 9.62
C ILE A 531 4.07 4.27 8.14
N ILE A 532 4.77 3.43 7.40
CA ILE A 532 4.46 3.10 6.00
C ILE A 532 4.13 1.63 5.90
N GLY A 533 3.07 1.28 5.16
CA GLY A 533 2.74 -0.13 4.98
C GLY A 533 2.19 -0.46 3.60
N GLY A 534 2.57 -1.65 3.09
CA GLY A 534 2.13 -2.21 1.81
C GLY A 534 0.69 -2.68 1.79
N ASP A 535 -0.19 -1.99 2.51
CA ASP A 535 -1.63 -2.17 2.54
C ASP A 535 -2.33 -0.83 2.82
N SER A 536 -3.42 -0.56 2.12
CA SER A 536 -4.27 0.62 2.27
C SER A 536 -4.81 0.85 3.68
N HIS A 537 -4.95 -0.21 4.48
CA HIS A 537 -5.43 -0.18 5.87
C HIS A 537 -4.29 0.00 6.89
N THR A 538 -3.10 0.38 6.43
CA THR A 538 -2.02 0.85 7.31
C THR A 538 -2.42 2.21 7.90
N ARG A 539 -3.21 2.16 8.98
CA ARG A 539 -3.88 3.29 9.65
C ARG A 539 -3.72 3.21 11.16
N MET A 540 -2.50 2.95 11.64
CA MET A 540 -2.24 2.72 13.06
C MET A 540 -2.80 3.86 13.90
N SER A 541 -3.34 3.53 15.07
CA SER A 541 -3.95 4.50 15.99
C SER A 541 -2.92 5.20 16.88
N LYS A 542 -1.66 4.81 16.79
CA LYS A 542 -0.50 5.51 17.37
C LYS A 542 0.37 6.01 16.23
N GLY A 543 0.83 7.26 16.29
CA GLY A 543 1.54 7.90 15.19
C GLY A 543 0.63 8.22 14.00
N VAL A 544 1.24 8.52 12.86
CA VAL A 544 0.52 8.70 11.59
C VAL A 544 0.97 7.65 10.59
N ALA A 545 0.00 6.91 10.05
CA ALA A 545 0.26 5.77 9.20
C ALA A 545 -0.31 5.94 7.79
N PHE A 546 0.52 5.66 6.78
CA PHE A 546 0.16 5.76 5.38
C PHE A 546 0.24 4.38 4.72
N GLY A 547 -0.90 3.96 4.15
CA GLY A 547 -0.88 2.89 3.16
C GLY A 547 -0.16 3.35 1.90
N ALA A 548 0.73 2.50 1.40
CA ALA A 548 1.59 2.80 0.26
C ALA A 548 1.71 1.60 -0.68
N ASP A 549 2.20 1.85 -1.89
CA ASP A 549 2.53 0.82 -2.85
C ASP A 549 3.83 0.09 -2.49
N SER A 550 4.04 -1.07 -3.12
CA SER A 550 5.22 -1.91 -2.91
C SER A 550 6.55 -1.18 -3.17
N GLY A 551 6.57 -0.22 -4.09
CA GLY A 551 7.74 0.58 -4.39
C GLY A 551 8.11 1.54 -3.28
N THR A 552 7.13 2.31 -2.80
CA THR A 552 7.31 3.21 -1.65
C THR A 552 7.67 2.44 -0.38
N VAL A 553 7.08 1.26 -0.15
CA VAL A 553 7.44 0.37 0.98
C VAL A 553 8.87 -0.12 0.86
N ALA A 554 9.28 -0.58 -0.32
CA ALA A 554 10.65 -1.02 -0.58
C ALA A 554 11.66 0.13 -0.38
N LEU A 555 11.33 1.35 -0.82
CA LEU A 555 12.16 2.53 -0.57
C LEU A 555 12.29 2.84 0.93
N ALA A 556 11.19 2.78 1.68
CA ALA A 556 11.20 2.98 3.12
C ALA A 556 12.03 1.91 3.85
N LEU A 557 11.95 0.64 3.42
CA LEU A 557 12.79 -0.44 3.94
C LEU A 557 14.28 -0.23 3.61
N ALA A 558 14.60 0.16 2.37
CA ALA A 558 15.98 0.29 1.89
C ALA A 558 16.69 1.55 2.41
N THR A 559 15.96 2.64 2.62
CA THR A 559 16.54 3.94 2.99
C THR A 559 16.17 4.40 4.41
N GLY A 560 15.06 3.92 4.96
CA GLY A 560 14.50 4.41 6.22
C GLY A 560 13.83 5.79 6.10
N GLU A 561 13.60 6.25 4.87
CA GLU A 561 13.04 7.57 4.58
C GLU A 561 11.91 7.48 3.56
N ALA A 562 11.04 8.49 3.56
CA ALA A 562 10.05 8.71 2.52
C ALA A 562 9.91 10.20 2.22
N ALA A 563 9.70 10.54 0.94
CA ALA A 563 9.41 11.91 0.51
C ALA A 563 7.91 12.06 0.26
N MET A 564 7.26 12.99 0.98
CA MET A 564 5.84 13.27 0.80
C MET A 564 5.50 14.69 1.28
N PRO A 565 4.45 15.31 0.71
CA PRO A 565 3.97 16.58 1.23
C PRO A 565 3.34 16.39 2.61
N ILE A 566 3.50 17.39 3.50
CA ILE A 566 2.72 17.45 4.74
C ILE A 566 1.25 17.64 4.34
N PRO A 567 0.35 16.71 4.71
CA PRO A 567 -1.05 16.78 4.30
C PRO A 567 -1.83 17.79 5.15
N GLU A 568 -2.92 18.31 4.58
CA GLU A 568 -3.93 19.03 5.36
C GLU A 568 -4.65 18.08 6.33
N SER A 569 -5.09 18.61 7.47
CA SER A 569 -5.85 17.86 8.48
C SER A 569 -7.31 18.32 8.55
N VAL A 570 -8.22 17.39 8.85
CA VAL A 570 -9.61 17.63 9.25
C VAL A 570 -9.78 17.19 10.70
N LYS A 571 -10.28 18.09 11.56
CA LYS A 571 -10.51 17.79 12.98
C LYS A 571 -11.86 17.11 13.16
N VAL A 572 -11.89 16.00 13.89
CA VAL A 572 -13.14 15.30 14.26
C VAL A 572 -13.28 15.27 15.78
N THR A 573 -14.40 15.82 16.26
CA THR A 573 -14.77 15.85 17.68
C THR A 573 -16.17 15.29 17.88
N PHE A 574 -16.51 14.96 19.12
CA PHE A 574 -17.77 14.30 19.48
C PHE A 574 -18.46 15.06 20.59
N LYS A 575 -19.80 15.07 20.58
CA LYS A 575 -20.65 15.62 21.64
C LYS A 575 -21.78 14.64 21.97
N GLY A 576 -22.42 14.84 23.12
CA GLY A 576 -23.52 14.00 23.58
C GLY A 576 -23.03 12.69 24.20
N SER A 577 -23.91 11.69 24.24
CA SER A 577 -23.62 10.39 24.88
C SER A 577 -23.95 9.21 23.97
N MET A 578 -23.00 8.29 23.84
CA MET A 578 -23.22 7.03 23.15
C MET A 578 -24.23 6.16 23.92
N LYS A 579 -25.24 5.63 23.23
CA LYS A 579 -26.25 4.77 23.87
C LYS A 579 -25.66 3.42 24.24
N GLU A 580 -26.09 2.85 25.38
CA GLU A 580 -25.52 1.61 25.93
C GLU A 580 -25.66 0.39 25.01
N HIS A 581 -26.68 0.37 24.13
CA HIS A 581 -26.91 -0.71 23.18
C HIS A 581 -26.11 -0.56 21.88
N MET A 582 -25.38 0.54 21.68
CA MET A 582 -24.62 0.76 20.43
C MET A 582 -23.21 0.22 20.52
N ASP A 583 -22.66 -0.16 19.37
CA ASP A 583 -21.25 -0.52 19.24
C ASP A 583 -20.46 0.66 18.63
N PHE A 584 -19.17 0.77 18.93
CA PHE A 584 -18.35 1.86 18.40
C PHE A 584 -18.29 1.85 16.87
N ARG A 585 -18.46 0.69 16.22
CA ARG A 585 -18.58 0.60 14.76
C ARG A 585 -19.76 1.39 14.20
N ASP A 586 -20.87 1.48 14.94
CA ASP A 586 -22.04 2.26 14.54
C ASP A 586 -21.72 3.77 14.55
N VAL A 587 -20.91 4.23 15.51
CA VAL A 587 -20.40 5.60 15.58
C VAL A 587 -19.49 5.93 14.40
N VAL A 588 -18.63 4.97 14.01
CA VAL A 588 -17.74 5.09 12.85
C VAL A 588 -18.55 5.29 11.56
N HIS A 589 -19.55 4.44 11.29
CA HIS A 589 -20.40 4.60 10.11
C HIS A 589 -21.22 5.90 10.16
N ALA A 590 -21.81 6.24 11.31
CA ALA A 590 -22.56 7.49 11.46
C ALA A 590 -21.71 8.75 11.23
N THR A 591 -20.40 8.68 11.49
CA THR A 591 -19.47 9.80 11.30
C THR A 591 -19.48 10.30 9.85
N GLN A 592 -19.50 9.38 8.87
CA GLN A 592 -19.61 9.76 7.46
C GLN A 592 -20.96 10.36 7.10
N ALA A 593 -22.06 9.76 7.55
CA ALA A 593 -23.39 10.29 7.30
C ALA A 593 -23.54 11.73 7.83
N GLN A 594 -23.06 11.97 9.05
CA GLN A 594 -23.10 13.29 9.67
C GLN A 594 -22.14 14.28 8.99
N MET A 595 -20.96 13.82 8.54
CA MET A 595 -20.02 14.64 7.78
C MET A 595 -20.64 15.08 6.44
N LEU A 596 -21.16 14.15 5.64
CA LEU A 596 -21.77 14.49 4.34
C LEU A 596 -22.95 15.47 4.52
N LYS A 597 -23.75 15.30 5.58
CA LYS A 597 -24.82 16.24 5.92
C LYS A 597 -24.32 17.64 6.29
N GLN A 598 -23.24 17.74 7.06
CA GLN A 598 -22.64 19.03 7.46
C GLN A 598 -22.03 19.79 6.28
N PHE A 599 -21.52 19.07 5.28
CA PHE A 599 -20.80 19.65 4.14
C PHE A 599 -21.55 19.48 2.81
N SER A 600 -22.88 19.42 2.83
CA SER A 600 -23.74 19.42 1.63
C SER A 600 -23.41 18.34 0.58
N GLY A 601 -22.99 17.16 1.05
CA GLY A 601 -22.57 16.01 0.24
C GLY A 601 -21.09 16.01 -0.15
N GLU A 602 -20.29 17.00 0.27
CA GLU A 602 -18.85 16.99 0.06
C GLU A 602 -18.15 16.09 1.07
N ASN A 603 -17.33 15.15 0.59
CA ASN A 603 -16.42 14.38 1.43
C ASN A 603 -15.15 15.20 1.75
N VAL A 604 -15.20 15.97 2.84
CA VAL A 604 -14.06 16.80 3.27
C VAL A 604 -12.82 16.01 3.69
N PHE A 605 -12.95 14.70 3.97
CA PHE A 605 -11.83 13.84 4.34
C PHE A 605 -10.95 13.43 3.14
N GLN A 606 -11.50 13.48 1.92
CA GLN A 606 -10.80 13.00 0.73
C GLN A 606 -9.45 13.69 0.55
N GLY A 607 -8.38 12.89 0.50
CA GLY A 607 -7.00 13.36 0.31
C GLY A 607 -6.35 14.00 1.54
N ARG A 608 -7.02 14.05 2.70
CA ARG A 608 -6.57 14.71 3.93
C ARG A 608 -6.36 13.73 5.07
N VAL A 609 -5.73 14.16 6.16
CA VAL A 609 -5.61 13.35 7.37
C VAL A 609 -6.76 13.67 8.33
N ILE A 610 -7.36 12.64 8.91
CA ILE A 610 -8.38 12.81 9.95
C ILE A 610 -7.68 12.84 11.31
N GLU A 611 -7.78 13.96 12.04
CA GLU A 611 -7.33 14.07 13.42
C GLU A 611 -8.53 13.90 14.35
N VAL A 612 -8.67 12.70 14.93
CA VAL A 612 -9.85 12.31 15.68
C VAL A 612 -9.59 12.31 17.19
N GLN A 613 -10.45 13.00 17.94
CA GLN A 613 -10.38 13.07 19.42
C GLN A 613 -11.22 11.96 20.07
N ILE A 614 -10.74 10.72 20.00
CA ILE A 614 -11.35 9.53 20.65
C ILE A 614 -10.59 9.11 21.91
N GLY A 615 -9.83 10.03 22.50
CA GLY A 615 -8.70 9.80 23.39
C GLY A 615 -8.91 9.01 24.69
N THR A 616 -10.10 8.48 24.93
CA THR A 616 -10.44 7.55 26.02
C THR A 616 -10.43 6.08 25.60
N LEU A 617 -10.22 5.78 24.32
CA LEU A 617 -10.13 4.41 23.79
C LEU A 617 -8.67 3.95 23.73
N LEU A 618 -8.41 2.71 24.15
CA LEU A 618 -7.12 2.08 23.93
C LEU A 618 -6.82 1.99 22.42
N ALA A 619 -5.54 1.98 22.08
CA ALA A 619 -5.11 2.02 20.69
C ALA A 619 -5.71 0.89 19.83
N ASP A 620 -5.93 -0.30 20.38
CA ASP A 620 -6.58 -1.37 19.62
C ASP A 620 -8.05 -1.03 19.29
N GLN A 621 -8.84 -0.57 20.25
CA GLN A 621 -10.23 -0.15 20.02
C GLN A 621 -10.32 1.08 19.09
N ALA A 622 -9.46 2.07 19.30
CA ALA A 622 -9.36 3.27 18.48
C ALA A 622 -9.03 2.95 17.01
N PHE A 623 -8.35 1.82 16.76
CA PHE A 623 -8.03 1.36 15.42
C PHE A 623 -9.29 1.15 14.55
N THR A 624 -10.44 0.83 15.14
CA THR A 624 -11.72 0.74 14.41
C THR A 624 -12.02 2.02 13.62
N PHE A 625 -11.73 3.20 14.19
CA PHE A 625 -11.97 4.48 13.52
C PHE A 625 -10.88 4.78 12.50
N THR A 626 -9.61 4.61 12.89
CA THR A 626 -8.49 4.96 12.00
C THR A 626 -8.42 4.03 10.79
N ASP A 627 -8.70 2.73 10.95
CA ASP A 627 -8.77 1.73 9.88
C ASP A 627 -9.82 2.08 8.82
N TRP A 628 -11.03 2.43 9.28
CA TRP A 628 -12.14 2.85 8.43
C TRP A 628 -11.83 4.09 7.57
N SER A 629 -10.94 4.99 8.02
CA SER A 629 -10.59 6.20 7.27
C SER A 629 -10.08 5.93 5.86
N ALA A 630 -9.51 4.74 5.61
CA ALA A 630 -9.10 4.33 4.27
C ALA A 630 -10.25 4.38 3.26
N GLU A 631 -11.46 4.04 3.70
CA GLU A 631 -12.64 3.98 2.85
C GLU A 631 -13.32 5.36 2.69
N MET A 632 -12.94 6.33 3.52
CA MET A 632 -13.33 7.75 3.36
C MET A 632 -12.48 8.49 2.34
N LYS A 633 -11.65 7.76 1.57
CA LYS A 633 -10.65 8.33 0.66
C LYS A 633 -9.65 9.25 1.39
N ALA A 634 -9.52 9.11 2.72
CA ALA A 634 -8.58 9.89 3.52
C ALA A 634 -7.13 9.44 3.24
N LYS A 635 -6.20 10.39 3.34
CA LYS A 635 -4.77 10.11 3.18
C LYS A 635 -4.22 9.32 4.36
N ALA A 636 -4.68 9.60 5.58
CA ALA A 636 -4.41 8.87 6.82
C ALA A 636 -5.40 9.27 7.92
N SER A 637 -5.25 8.70 9.11
CA SER A 637 -5.94 9.12 10.32
C SER A 637 -5.02 8.98 11.52
N ILE A 638 -5.22 9.81 12.54
CA ILE A 638 -4.49 9.79 13.81
C ILE A 638 -5.47 9.97 14.97
N CYS A 639 -5.25 9.20 16.04
CA CYS A 639 -5.95 9.34 17.30
C CYS A 639 -5.21 10.32 18.22
N ILE A 640 -5.92 11.31 18.75
CA ILE A 640 -5.42 12.16 19.84
C ILE A 640 -5.88 11.55 21.16
N SER A 641 -4.92 11.03 21.94
CA SER A 641 -5.15 10.34 23.22
C SER A 641 -4.74 11.20 24.41
N ASP A 642 -5.39 10.98 25.55
CA ASP A 642 -4.87 11.46 26.82
C ASP A 642 -3.62 10.67 27.25
N ASN A 643 -2.91 11.21 28.26
CA ASN A 643 -1.67 10.60 28.76
C ASN A 643 -1.89 9.19 29.33
N GLU A 644 -2.98 8.96 30.06
CA GLU A 644 -3.23 7.69 30.78
C GLU A 644 -3.54 6.57 29.78
N THR A 645 -4.41 6.86 28.82
CA THR A 645 -4.80 6.00 27.71
C THR A 645 -3.62 5.67 26.81
N MET A 646 -2.77 6.66 26.50
CA MET A 646 -1.56 6.43 25.72
C MET A 646 -0.57 5.53 26.47
N ILE A 647 -0.31 5.77 27.75
CA ILE A 647 0.54 4.90 28.57
C ILE A 647 -0.01 3.48 28.60
N ALA A 648 -1.31 3.29 28.84
CA ALA A 648 -1.94 1.97 28.87
C ALA A 648 -1.80 1.24 27.54
N SER A 649 -1.96 1.95 26.42
CA SER A 649 -1.76 1.42 25.07
C SER A 649 -0.32 0.97 24.83
N LEU A 650 0.68 1.72 25.31
CA LEU A 650 2.09 1.39 25.17
C LEU A 650 2.51 0.22 26.07
N GLU A 651 1.98 0.10 27.28
CA GLU A 651 2.26 -1.06 28.15
C GLU A 651 1.66 -2.36 27.56
N LEU A 652 0.46 -2.28 26.96
CA LEU A 652 -0.13 -3.42 26.25
C LEU A 652 0.73 -3.82 25.05
N ALA A 653 1.15 -2.87 24.22
CA ALA A 653 2.08 -3.10 23.11
C ALA A 653 3.36 -3.80 23.57
N LYS A 654 4.00 -3.31 24.65
CA LYS A 654 5.19 -3.93 25.24
C LYS A 654 4.96 -5.39 25.62
N SER A 655 3.85 -5.71 26.30
CA SER A 655 3.56 -7.10 26.67
C SER A 655 3.44 -8.02 25.46
N ARG A 656 2.89 -7.54 24.34
CA ARG A 656 2.74 -8.30 23.11
C ARG A 656 4.06 -8.46 22.35
N ILE A 657 4.89 -7.42 22.33
CA ILE A 657 6.26 -7.48 21.79
C ILE A 657 7.11 -8.47 22.60
N GLN A 658 7.01 -8.45 23.94
CA GLN A 658 7.72 -9.41 24.78
C GLN A 658 7.33 -10.86 24.45
N ILE A 659 6.04 -11.14 24.20
CA ILE A 659 5.60 -12.46 23.75
C ILE A 659 6.25 -12.86 22.42
N MET A 660 6.43 -11.92 21.48
CA MET A 660 7.13 -12.19 20.21
C MET A 660 8.61 -12.55 20.45
N ILE A 661 9.29 -11.82 21.34
CA ILE A 661 10.68 -12.12 21.74
C ILE A 661 10.77 -13.49 22.41
N ASP A 662 9.88 -13.79 23.35
CA ASP A 662 9.85 -15.06 24.08
C ASP A 662 9.59 -16.26 23.15
N LYS A 663 8.85 -16.04 22.06
CA LYS A 663 8.65 -17.03 20.98
C LYS A 663 9.89 -17.19 20.09
N GLY A 664 10.90 -16.33 20.21
CA GLY A 664 12.12 -16.35 19.41
C GLY A 664 12.01 -15.62 18.06
N MET A 665 11.11 -14.63 17.95
CA MET A 665 10.89 -13.89 16.70
C MET A 665 11.89 -12.76 16.45
N ASP A 666 12.70 -12.38 17.44
CA ASP A 666 13.63 -11.26 17.28
C ASP A 666 14.74 -11.61 16.28
N ASN A 667 15.20 -10.60 15.53
CA ASN A 667 16.24 -10.78 14.53
C ASN A 667 17.65 -10.60 15.15
N GLU A 668 18.71 -10.82 14.36
CA GLU A 668 20.09 -10.69 14.83
C GLU A 668 20.44 -9.27 15.30
N ALA A 669 19.69 -8.26 14.83
CA ALA A 669 19.84 -6.86 15.24
C ALA A 669 19.08 -6.51 16.53
N ASN A 670 18.33 -7.46 17.12
CA ASN A 670 17.46 -7.28 18.29
C ASN A 670 16.44 -6.15 18.10
N MET A 671 15.78 -6.12 16.93
CA MET A 671 14.80 -5.10 16.56
C MET A 671 13.63 -5.03 17.56
N LEU A 672 13.08 -6.16 17.98
CA LEU A 672 11.95 -6.17 18.91
C LEU A 672 12.36 -5.68 20.30
N GLN A 673 13.56 -6.06 20.77
CA GLN A 673 14.11 -5.49 22.01
C GLN A 673 14.30 -3.97 21.91
N GLY A 674 14.79 -3.48 20.76
CA GLY A 674 14.92 -2.03 20.51
C GLY A 674 13.57 -1.29 20.61
N LEU A 675 12.48 -1.91 20.15
CA LEU A 675 11.13 -1.35 20.30
C LEU A 675 10.67 -1.33 21.76
N LEU A 676 11.01 -2.33 22.58
CA LEU A 676 10.71 -2.29 24.02
C LEU A 676 11.43 -1.12 24.70
N ASP A 677 12.70 -0.91 24.38
CA ASP A 677 13.50 0.18 24.95
C ASP A 677 12.93 1.56 24.56
N LEU A 678 12.47 1.71 23.30
CA LEU A 678 11.78 2.91 22.83
C LEU A 678 10.44 3.14 23.54
N ALA A 679 9.66 2.08 23.74
CA ALA A 679 8.39 2.14 24.45
C ALA A 679 8.59 2.57 25.91
N ASP A 680 9.57 1.99 26.62
CA ASP A 680 9.91 2.35 27.99
C ASP A 680 10.32 3.81 28.12
N LYS A 681 11.14 4.29 27.18
CA LYS A 681 11.51 5.70 27.11
C LYS A 681 10.27 6.58 26.91
N ARG A 682 9.39 6.24 25.95
CA ARG A 682 8.20 7.05 25.68
C ARG A 682 7.25 7.10 26.87
N ILE A 683 7.05 5.98 27.55
CA ILE A 683 6.23 5.89 28.76
C ILE A 683 6.83 6.76 29.88
N ALA A 684 8.15 6.77 30.07
CA ALA A 684 8.82 7.60 31.06
C ALA A 684 8.69 9.11 30.75
N GLU A 685 8.80 9.51 29.48
CA GLU A 685 8.57 10.88 29.03
C GLU A 685 7.14 11.36 29.37
N ILE A 686 6.13 10.54 29.08
CA ILE A 686 4.73 10.91 29.36
C ILE A 686 4.47 10.95 30.88
N LYS A 687 4.93 9.95 31.64
CA LYS A 687 4.75 9.87 33.11
C LYS A 687 5.42 11.03 33.85
N SER A 688 6.57 11.49 33.36
CA SER A 688 7.31 12.62 33.97
C SER A 688 6.74 13.98 33.60
N GLY A 689 5.99 14.07 32.49
CA GLY A 689 5.48 15.33 31.94
C GLY A 689 6.52 16.13 31.15
N GLU A 690 7.73 15.57 30.93
CA GLU A 690 8.75 16.16 30.05
C GLU A 690 8.19 16.35 28.64
N GLU A 691 7.69 15.25 28.06
CA GLU A 691 6.97 15.25 26.79
C GLU A 691 5.65 14.47 26.93
N PRO A 692 4.51 15.17 27.08
CA PRO A 692 3.20 14.51 27.21
C PRO A 692 2.81 13.77 25.93
N ALA A 693 1.68 13.06 25.95
CA ALA A 693 1.08 12.48 24.76
C ALA A 693 0.87 13.55 23.68
N LEU A 694 0.98 13.15 22.41
CA LEU A 694 0.87 14.03 21.27
C LEU A 694 -0.50 14.72 21.25
N ALA A 695 -0.48 16.05 21.17
CA ALA A 695 -1.66 16.89 21.06
C ALA A 695 -1.42 18.00 20.02
N PRO A 696 -2.44 18.42 19.26
CA PRO A 696 -2.34 19.59 18.39
C PRO A 696 -2.22 20.88 19.20
N ASP A 697 -1.73 21.95 18.58
CA ASP A 697 -1.77 23.28 19.18
C ASP A 697 -3.20 23.87 19.16
N ASP A 698 -3.56 24.63 20.19
CA ASP A 698 -4.89 25.26 20.35
C ASP A 698 -5.21 26.32 19.30
N ASN A 699 -4.19 26.84 18.61
CA ASN A 699 -4.29 27.77 17.49
C ASN A 699 -3.82 27.15 16.15
N ALA A 700 -3.77 25.82 16.05
CA ALA A 700 -3.58 25.12 14.77
C ALA A 700 -4.78 25.36 13.84
N LYS A 701 -4.55 25.34 12.52
CA LYS A 701 -5.61 25.49 11.52
C LYS A 701 -5.89 24.17 10.82
N TYR A 702 -7.18 23.84 10.76
CA TYR A 702 -7.70 22.68 10.05
C TYR A 702 -8.37 23.13 8.75
N TYR A 703 -8.38 22.23 7.76
CA TYR A 703 -9.15 22.44 6.53
C TYR A 703 -10.65 22.53 6.84
N ALA A 704 -11.12 21.63 7.70
CA ALA A 704 -12.49 21.59 8.20
C ALA A 704 -12.53 21.03 9.62
N GLU A 705 -13.59 21.34 10.34
CA GLU A 705 -13.90 20.77 11.66
C GLU A 705 -15.27 20.07 11.58
N VAL A 706 -15.31 18.81 11.98
CA VAL A 706 -16.51 17.97 11.96
C VAL A 706 -16.88 17.63 13.40
N VAL A 707 -18.14 17.90 13.78
CA VAL A 707 -18.65 17.57 15.11
C VAL A 707 -19.69 16.45 14.98
N ILE A 708 -19.44 15.32 15.63
CA ILE A 708 -20.34 14.16 15.61
C ILE A 708 -21.23 14.18 16.85
N ASP A 709 -22.54 14.14 16.61
CA ASP A 709 -23.57 14.10 17.64
C ASP A 709 -23.94 12.66 17.97
N LEU A 710 -23.45 12.17 19.11
CA LEU A 710 -23.69 10.80 19.57
C LEU A 710 -25.15 10.56 19.95
N ASP A 711 -25.90 11.60 20.33
CA ASP A 711 -27.31 11.45 20.72
C ASP A 711 -28.24 11.19 19.53
N GLN A 712 -27.77 11.44 18.30
CA GLN A 712 -28.48 11.13 17.06
C GLN A 712 -28.30 9.67 16.61
N ILE A 713 -27.46 8.89 17.31
CA ILE A 713 -27.14 7.50 16.96
C ILE A 713 -27.85 6.58 17.98
N ASP A 714 -29.01 6.06 17.60
CA ASP A 714 -29.85 5.21 18.47
C ASP A 714 -30.18 3.83 17.90
N GLU A 715 -29.73 3.56 16.68
CA GLU A 715 -29.88 2.25 16.03
C GLU A 715 -28.59 1.87 15.27
N PRO A 716 -28.32 0.56 15.07
CA PRO A 716 -27.15 0.11 14.34
C PRO A 716 -27.07 0.69 12.93
N MET A 717 -25.87 1.05 12.50
CA MET A 717 -25.62 1.75 11.23
C MET A 717 -24.88 0.86 10.25
N ILE A 718 -25.39 0.77 9.02
CA ILE A 718 -24.92 -0.15 7.99
C ILE A 718 -24.39 0.64 6.80
N ALA A 719 -23.17 0.33 6.33
CA ALA A 719 -22.70 0.82 5.04
C ALA A 719 -23.28 -0.05 3.93
N ASP A 720 -24.01 0.57 3.01
CA ASP A 720 -24.79 -0.10 1.97
C ASP A 720 -24.14 0.14 0.59
N PRO A 721 -23.82 -0.90 -0.18
CA PRO A 721 -23.29 -0.74 -1.54
C PRO A 721 -24.30 -0.15 -2.53
N ASP A 722 -25.58 -0.04 -2.17
CA ASP A 722 -26.65 0.52 -2.98
C ASP A 722 -26.65 -0.02 -4.42
N VAL A 723 -26.53 -1.34 -4.56
CA VAL A 723 -26.27 -2.01 -5.85
C VAL A 723 -27.32 -1.73 -6.93
N ASN A 724 -28.50 -1.24 -6.53
CA ASN A 724 -29.62 -0.93 -7.41
C ASN A 724 -29.81 0.56 -7.67
N ASN A 725 -28.86 1.42 -7.29
CA ASN A 725 -28.91 2.84 -7.62
C ASN A 725 -29.06 3.04 -9.14
N GLU A 726 -29.93 3.94 -9.59
CA GLU A 726 -30.12 4.19 -11.02
C GLU A 726 -28.86 4.78 -11.66
N ASP A 727 -28.13 5.61 -10.90
CA ASP A 727 -26.83 6.14 -11.28
C ASP A 727 -25.74 5.10 -10.95
N VAL A 728 -25.14 4.55 -12.01
CA VAL A 728 -24.08 3.53 -11.90
C VAL A 728 -22.87 4.06 -11.13
N SER A 729 -22.57 5.37 -11.21
CA SER A 729 -21.43 5.98 -10.54
C SER A 729 -21.56 6.04 -9.02
N LYS A 730 -22.77 5.90 -8.49
CA LYS A 730 -23.07 5.90 -7.04
C LYS A 730 -23.09 4.51 -6.41
N ARG A 731 -23.12 3.45 -7.24
CA ARG A 731 -23.10 2.06 -6.76
C ARG A 731 -21.74 1.71 -6.18
N TYR A 732 -21.73 0.86 -5.16
CA TYR A 732 -20.55 0.33 -4.48
C TYR A 732 -19.65 1.42 -3.89
N THR A 733 -20.23 2.56 -3.53
CA THR A 733 -19.57 3.63 -2.78
C THR A 733 -19.82 3.43 -1.28
N HIS A 734 -18.91 3.93 -0.45
CA HIS A 734 -19.10 3.88 1.00
C HIS A 734 -20.02 4.99 1.53
N ASP A 735 -20.52 5.88 0.67
CA ASP A 735 -21.23 7.10 1.06
C ASP A 735 -22.66 6.88 1.55
N VAL A 736 -23.23 5.70 1.28
CA VAL A 736 -24.60 5.35 1.68
C VAL A 736 -24.59 4.60 3.01
N ILE A 737 -24.93 5.31 4.09
CA ILE A 737 -25.09 4.74 5.42
C ILE A 737 -26.58 4.70 5.79
N ARG A 738 -27.08 3.52 6.13
CA ARG A 738 -28.49 3.28 6.44
C ARG A 738 -28.67 2.69 7.84
N PRO A 739 -29.69 3.11 8.59
CA PRO A 739 -30.02 2.45 9.85
C PRO A 739 -30.57 1.04 9.62
N VAL A 740 -30.47 0.17 10.63
CA VAL A 740 -31.03 -1.19 10.56
C VAL A 740 -32.53 -1.21 10.24
N SER A 741 -33.30 -0.22 10.70
CA SER A 741 -34.74 -0.11 10.47
C SER A 741 -35.12 0.04 9.01
N TYR A 742 -34.21 0.53 8.15
CA TYR A 742 -34.42 0.62 6.70
C TYR A 742 -34.67 -0.73 6.04
N TYR A 743 -34.05 -1.80 6.55
CA TYR A 743 -34.04 -3.10 5.88
C TYR A 743 -35.31 -3.92 6.11
N ASP A 744 -36.13 -3.59 7.12
CA ASP A 744 -37.45 -4.17 7.39
C ASP A 744 -37.51 -5.71 7.21
N GLY A 745 -36.57 -6.43 7.83
CA GLY A 745 -36.51 -7.89 7.76
C GLY A 745 -35.99 -8.48 6.45
N LYS A 746 -35.29 -7.69 5.62
CA LYS A 746 -34.57 -8.17 4.43
C LYS A 746 -33.74 -9.44 4.76
N PRO A 747 -33.78 -10.48 3.91
CA PRO A 747 -32.99 -11.70 4.12
C PRO A 747 -31.49 -11.45 4.16
N VAL A 748 -30.78 -12.28 4.92
CA VAL A 748 -29.31 -12.34 4.97
C VAL A 748 -28.91 -13.76 4.61
N ASP A 749 -28.01 -13.89 3.64
CA ASP A 749 -27.56 -15.18 3.10
C ASP A 749 -26.23 -15.62 3.73
N LEU A 750 -25.38 -14.67 4.19
CA LEU A 750 -24.12 -14.98 4.90
C LEU A 750 -23.71 -13.84 5.84
N GLY A 751 -23.20 -14.21 7.03
CA GLY A 751 -22.54 -13.27 7.95
C GLY A 751 -21.06 -13.55 8.11
N PHE A 752 -20.25 -12.49 8.18
CA PHE A 752 -18.81 -12.60 8.41
C PHE A 752 -18.33 -11.67 9.53
N VAL A 753 -17.75 -12.25 10.59
CA VAL A 753 -17.05 -11.50 11.64
C VAL A 753 -15.56 -11.83 11.58
N GLY A 754 -14.79 -10.94 10.96
CA GLY A 754 -13.35 -11.10 10.81
C GLY A 754 -12.78 -9.98 9.95
N SER A 755 -11.55 -9.56 10.26
CA SER A 755 -10.71 -8.58 9.53
C SER A 755 -9.79 -7.88 10.54
N CYS A 756 -9.09 -6.86 10.07
CA CYS A 756 -8.38 -5.89 10.90
C CYS A 756 -9.30 -5.04 11.80
N MET A 757 -10.61 -4.99 11.55
CA MET A 757 -11.59 -4.25 12.38
C MET A 757 -12.02 -5.01 13.65
N VAL A 758 -11.70 -6.30 13.77
CA VAL A 758 -12.14 -7.14 14.90
C VAL A 758 -11.08 -7.13 16.00
N HIS A 759 -11.51 -7.11 17.27
CA HIS A 759 -10.65 -7.12 18.46
C HIS A 759 -10.97 -8.31 19.35
N LYS A 760 -10.25 -8.46 20.47
CA LYS A 760 -10.63 -9.45 21.50
C LYS A 760 -12.07 -9.21 21.99
N GLY A 761 -12.42 -7.94 22.25
CA GLY A 761 -13.75 -7.56 22.73
C GLY A 761 -14.87 -8.03 21.79
N ASP A 762 -14.69 -7.90 20.48
CA ASP A 762 -15.65 -8.42 19.48
C ASP A 762 -15.87 -9.93 19.63
N MET A 763 -14.81 -10.70 19.82
CA MET A 763 -14.92 -12.16 20.00
C MET A 763 -15.65 -12.51 21.31
N GLN A 764 -15.43 -11.74 22.37
CA GLN A 764 -16.16 -11.87 23.65
C GLN A 764 -17.64 -11.50 23.48
N ILE A 765 -17.95 -10.47 22.68
CA ILE A 765 -19.33 -10.10 22.33
C ILE A 765 -20.04 -11.28 21.66
N ILE A 766 -19.43 -11.96 20.69
CA ILE A 766 -20.03 -13.14 20.05
C ILE A 766 -20.36 -14.21 21.11
N ALA A 767 -19.40 -14.55 21.97
CA ALA A 767 -19.59 -15.57 23.01
C ALA A 767 -20.72 -15.20 23.99
N GLN A 768 -20.78 -13.94 24.42
CA GLN A 768 -21.83 -13.44 25.32
C GLN A 768 -23.21 -13.40 24.64
N MET A 769 -23.27 -12.99 23.37
CA MET A 769 -24.51 -13.03 22.60
C MET A 769 -25.05 -14.44 22.45
N LEU A 770 -24.20 -15.43 22.17
CA LEU A 770 -24.63 -16.84 22.10
C LEU A 770 -25.22 -17.32 23.43
N ARG A 771 -24.65 -16.91 24.57
CA ARG A 771 -25.23 -17.18 25.91
C ARG A 771 -26.60 -16.51 26.09
N ASN A 772 -26.73 -15.24 25.69
CA ASN A 772 -27.99 -14.50 25.77
C ASN A 772 -29.08 -15.14 24.89
N LEU A 773 -28.75 -15.49 23.65
CA LEU A 773 -29.67 -16.13 22.71
C LEU A 773 -30.07 -17.53 23.17
N GLU A 774 -29.15 -18.34 23.71
CA GLU A 774 -29.50 -19.62 24.33
C GLU A 774 -30.45 -19.43 25.52
N LYS A 775 -30.23 -18.41 26.35
CA LYS A 775 -31.11 -18.11 27.48
C LYS A 775 -32.51 -17.67 27.04
N LEU A 776 -32.61 -16.91 25.94
CA LEU A 776 -33.88 -16.44 25.40
C LEU A 776 -34.65 -17.55 24.67
N ASN A 777 -33.96 -18.38 23.89
CA ASN A 777 -34.58 -19.30 22.92
C ASN A 777 -34.46 -20.78 23.31
N GLY A 778 -33.66 -21.12 24.34
CA GLY A 778 -33.35 -22.49 24.76
C GLY A 778 -32.21 -23.14 23.95
N SER A 779 -31.99 -22.74 22.70
CA SER A 779 -30.87 -23.15 21.85
C SER A 779 -30.50 -22.05 20.85
N VAL A 780 -29.32 -22.15 20.26
CA VAL A 780 -28.91 -21.29 19.13
C VAL A 780 -28.91 -22.12 17.85
N GLU A 781 -29.63 -21.64 16.83
CA GLU A 781 -29.63 -22.21 15.48
C GLU A 781 -29.35 -21.08 14.50
N PHE A 782 -28.46 -21.31 13.54
CA PHE A 782 -28.14 -20.35 12.49
C PHE A 782 -29.08 -20.55 11.30
N LYS A 783 -29.71 -19.48 10.81
CA LYS A 783 -30.55 -19.49 9.61
C LYS A 783 -29.79 -19.02 8.36
N ALA A 784 -28.61 -18.46 8.56
CA ALA A 784 -27.57 -18.22 7.56
C ALA A 784 -26.20 -18.55 8.18
N PRO A 785 -25.19 -18.98 7.40
CA PRO A 785 -23.84 -19.22 7.88
C PRO A 785 -23.24 -18.01 8.60
N LEU A 786 -22.53 -18.27 9.69
CA LEU A 786 -21.70 -17.27 10.36
C LEU A 786 -20.24 -17.70 10.26
N VAL A 787 -19.44 -16.96 9.49
CA VAL A 787 -18.00 -17.17 9.37
C VAL A 787 -17.28 -16.24 10.34
N VAL A 788 -16.51 -16.79 11.27
CA VAL A 788 -15.74 -16.02 12.26
C VAL A 788 -14.25 -16.29 12.09
N ALA A 789 -13.47 -15.25 11.82
CA ALA A 789 -12.02 -15.33 11.70
C ALA A 789 -11.38 -14.39 12.74
N PRO A 790 -10.76 -14.93 13.81
CA PRO A 790 -10.04 -14.12 14.78
C PRO A 790 -8.89 -13.33 14.12
N PRO A 791 -8.50 -12.17 14.64
CA PRO A 791 -7.42 -11.39 14.02
C PRO A 791 -6.03 -11.99 14.22
N THR A 792 -5.78 -12.57 15.40
CA THR A 792 -4.46 -13.09 15.79
C THR A 792 -4.56 -14.36 16.63
N TYR A 793 -3.47 -15.14 16.66
CA TYR A 793 -3.34 -16.27 17.56
C TYR A 793 -3.29 -15.86 19.03
N ASN A 794 -2.66 -14.72 19.35
CA ASN A 794 -2.63 -14.22 20.73
C ASN A 794 -4.06 -14.00 21.28
N ILE A 795 -4.97 -13.46 20.47
CA ILE A 795 -6.39 -13.31 20.84
C ILE A 795 -7.04 -14.68 21.08
N VAL A 796 -6.78 -15.66 20.21
CA VAL A 796 -7.31 -17.03 20.39
C VAL A 796 -6.85 -17.64 21.71
N ASP A 797 -5.57 -17.48 22.05
CA ASP A 797 -4.98 -18.02 23.28
C ASP A 797 -5.55 -17.33 24.53
N GLU A 798 -5.72 -16.00 24.49
CA GLU A 798 -6.39 -15.24 25.55
C GLU A 798 -7.85 -15.71 25.75
N LEU A 799 -8.62 -15.87 24.67
CA LEU A 799 -10.02 -16.34 24.75
C LEU A 799 -10.15 -17.77 25.28
N LYS A 800 -9.17 -18.64 24.99
CA LYS A 800 -9.10 -20.00 25.57
C LYS A 800 -8.83 -19.93 27.08
N ALA A 801 -7.90 -19.07 27.51
CA ALA A 801 -7.59 -18.90 28.92
C ALA A 801 -8.78 -18.32 29.71
N GLU A 802 -9.56 -17.44 29.09
CA GLU A 802 -10.75 -16.81 29.66
C GLU A 802 -12.01 -17.70 29.59
N GLY A 803 -12.01 -18.76 28.78
CA GLY A 803 -13.11 -19.71 28.62
C GLY A 803 -14.20 -19.28 27.61
N ASP A 804 -14.04 -18.13 26.96
CA ASP A 804 -14.97 -17.68 25.93
C ASP A 804 -14.81 -18.47 24.62
N TRP A 805 -13.62 -18.96 24.32
CA TRP A 805 -13.39 -19.85 23.16
C TRP A 805 -14.23 -21.14 23.25
N ASP A 806 -14.43 -21.69 24.45
CA ASP A 806 -15.24 -22.90 24.65
C ASP A 806 -16.70 -22.68 24.27
N ILE A 807 -17.23 -21.48 24.48
CA ILE A 807 -18.59 -21.11 24.05
C ILE A 807 -18.66 -21.02 22.53
N LEU A 808 -17.68 -20.38 21.89
CA LEU A 808 -17.62 -20.30 20.44
C LEU A 808 -17.55 -21.72 19.84
N ALA A 809 -16.67 -22.57 20.38
CA ALA A 809 -16.50 -23.95 19.93
C ALA A 809 -17.75 -24.82 20.17
N LYS A 810 -18.51 -24.59 21.27
CA LYS A 810 -19.76 -25.30 21.56
C LYS A 810 -20.78 -25.19 20.43
N TYR A 811 -20.86 -24.03 19.75
CA TYR A 811 -21.82 -23.79 18.67
C TYR A 811 -21.22 -23.89 17.26
N ALA A 812 -19.90 -24.07 17.16
CA ALA A 812 -19.21 -24.17 15.88
C ALA A 812 -19.43 -25.54 15.23
N GLY A 813 -19.85 -25.55 13.97
CA GLY A 813 -19.85 -26.75 13.13
C GLY A 813 -18.51 -27.00 12.43
N PHE A 814 -17.62 -26.00 12.44
CA PHE A 814 -16.26 -26.09 11.92
C PHE A 814 -15.29 -25.31 12.80
N GLN A 815 -14.11 -25.88 13.03
CA GLN A 815 -12.97 -25.19 13.65
C GLN A 815 -11.71 -25.52 12.86
N PHE A 816 -10.88 -24.50 12.61
CA PHE A 816 -9.61 -24.67 11.92
C PHE A 816 -8.64 -25.59 12.68
N ASP A 817 -7.73 -26.23 11.94
CA ASP A 817 -6.66 -27.09 12.48
C ASP A 817 -5.35 -26.77 11.75
N ASP A 818 -4.38 -26.20 12.47
CA ASP A 818 -3.06 -25.89 11.90
C ASP A 818 -2.21 -27.12 11.56
N ALA A 819 -2.51 -28.28 12.15
CA ALA A 819 -1.88 -29.53 11.74
C ALA A 819 -2.42 -30.04 10.41
N LYS A 820 -3.61 -29.57 9.99
CA LYS A 820 -4.29 -29.95 8.75
C LYS A 820 -4.95 -28.72 8.12
N PRO A 821 -4.16 -27.74 7.65
CA PRO A 821 -4.70 -26.53 7.07
C PRO A 821 -5.51 -26.89 5.82
N LYS A 822 -6.58 -26.12 5.61
CA LYS A 822 -7.49 -26.30 4.49
C LYS A 822 -6.75 -26.02 3.17
N GLU A 823 -6.88 -26.91 2.18
CA GLU A 823 -6.21 -26.79 0.86
C GLU A 823 -7.13 -26.27 -0.25
N ALA A 824 -8.42 -26.08 0.03
CA ALA A 824 -9.41 -25.56 -0.93
C ALA A 824 -10.32 -24.51 -0.28
N ALA A 825 -10.56 -23.42 -1.01
CA ALA A 825 -11.52 -22.40 -0.60
C ALA A 825 -12.95 -22.93 -0.63
N ARG A 826 -13.80 -22.41 0.26
CA ARG A 826 -15.26 -22.59 0.17
C ARG A 826 -15.85 -21.52 -0.72
N THR A 827 -16.80 -21.98 -1.52
CA THR A 827 -17.70 -21.14 -2.32
C THR A 827 -19.16 -21.38 -1.98
N LYS A 828 -19.42 -22.26 -1.00
CA LYS A 828 -20.74 -22.64 -0.48
C LYS A 828 -20.63 -22.92 1.01
N TYR A 829 -21.70 -22.61 1.74
CA TYR A 829 -21.71 -22.72 3.20
C TYR A 829 -22.98 -23.39 3.70
N GLU A 830 -22.83 -24.16 4.75
CA GLU A 830 -23.95 -24.68 5.54
C GLU A 830 -24.32 -23.65 6.62
N ASN A 831 -25.56 -23.63 7.07
CA ASN A 831 -26.05 -22.71 8.10
C ASN A 831 -25.52 -23.09 9.50
N ILE A 832 -24.21 -22.93 9.70
CA ILE A 832 -23.47 -23.21 10.93
C ILE A 832 -22.50 -22.07 11.24
N LEU A 833 -21.97 -22.07 12.46
CA LEU A 833 -20.83 -21.23 12.83
C LEU A 833 -19.52 -21.90 12.38
N TYR A 834 -18.70 -21.16 11.63
CA TYR A 834 -17.34 -21.52 11.25
C TYR A 834 -16.34 -20.71 12.07
N LEU A 835 -15.45 -21.39 12.79
CA LEU A 835 -14.27 -20.77 13.39
C LEU A 835 -13.08 -20.98 12.44
N GLU A 836 -12.82 -19.98 11.61
CA GLU A 836 -11.72 -19.97 10.66
C GLU A 836 -10.39 -19.62 11.32
N ARG A 837 -9.30 -19.97 10.61
CA ARG A 837 -7.94 -19.67 11.04
C ARG A 837 -7.72 -18.15 11.16
N PRO A 838 -6.90 -17.68 12.13
CA PRO A 838 -6.55 -16.26 12.21
C PRO A 838 -6.03 -15.69 10.89
N GLY A 839 -6.55 -14.54 10.46
CA GLY A 839 -6.17 -13.91 9.19
C GLY A 839 -7.31 -13.13 8.54
N CYS A 840 -7.07 -12.62 7.32
CA CYS A 840 -8.01 -11.71 6.66
C CYS A 840 -9.27 -12.42 6.10
N ASN A 841 -9.16 -13.70 5.72
CA ASN A 841 -10.27 -14.53 5.25
C ASN A 841 -11.15 -13.82 4.18
N LEU A 842 -12.49 -13.85 4.31
CA LEU A 842 -13.45 -13.22 3.39
C LEU A 842 -13.25 -11.71 3.20
N CYS A 843 -12.56 -11.00 4.10
CA CYS A 843 -12.31 -9.56 3.97
C CYS A 843 -11.60 -9.20 2.64
N MET A 844 -10.70 -10.06 2.16
CA MET A 844 -10.04 -9.85 0.88
C MET A 844 -10.78 -10.50 -0.29
N GLY A 845 -11.52 -11.58 -0.05
CA GLY A 845 -12.25 -12.32 -1.10
C GLY A 845 -11.34 -12.94 -2.17
N ASN A 846 -10.06 -13.15 -1.85
CA ASN A 846 -9.06 -13.74 -2.76
C ASN A 846 -9.03 -15.28 -2.66
N GLN A 847 -9.41 -15.84 -1.52
CA GLN A 847 -9.51 -17.28 -1.29
C GLN A 847 -10.98 -17.68 -1.14
N GLU A 848 -11.55 -17.46 0.05
CA GLU A 848 -12.97 -17.69 0.33
C GLU A 848 -13.86 -16.68 -0.40
N LYS A 849 -15.05 -17.11 -0.85
CA LYS A 849 -16.10 -16.23 -1.38
C LYS A 849 -17.49 -16.72 -0.96
N ALA A 850 -18.44 -15.80 -0.88
CA ALA A 850 -19.87 -16.11 -0.75
C ALA A 850 -20.45 -16.64 -2.08
N GLU A 851 -21.66 -17.20 -2.05
CA GLU A 851 -22.34 -17.68 -3.25
C GLU A 851 -22.79 -16.49 -4.13
N PRO A 852 -22.72 -16.58 -5.47
CA PRO A 852 -23.16 -15.50 -6.34
C PRO A 852 -24.62 -15.09 -6.06
N GLY A 853 -24.85 -13.78 -5.91
CA GLY A 853 -26.15 -13.20 -5.56
C GLY A 853 -26.45 -13.15 -4.06
N ASP A 854 -25.57 -13.63 -3.18
CA ASP A 854 -25.78 -13.55 -1.73
C ASP A 854 -25.88 -12.09 -1.23
N THR A 855 -26.75 -11.88 -0.24
CA THR A 855 -26.75 -10.70 0.62
C THR A 855 -25.87 -11.01 1.84
N VAL A 856 -24.66 -10.47 1.84
CA VAL A 856 -23.64 -10.65 2.89
C VAL A 856 -23.67 -9.46 3.86
N ILE A 857 -23.65 -9.71 5.17
CA ILE A 857 -23.40 -8.68 6.20
C ILE A 857 -22.08 -9.00 6.92
N ALA A 858 -21.16 -8.05 6.94
CA ALA A 858 -19.79 -8.29 7.40
C ALA A 858 -19.23 -7.20 8.30
N THR A 859 -18.29 -7.56 9.18
CA THR A 859 -17.46 -6.59 9.94
C THR A 859 -16.21 -6.16 9.18
N SER A 860 -16.04 -6.61 7.93
CA SER A 860 -14.93 -6.21 7.05
C SER A 860 -15.01 -4.73 6.67
N THR A 861 -14.08 -4.27 5.83
CA THR A 861 -13.95 -2.85 5.48
C THR A 861 -14.53 -2.48 4.12
N ARG A 862 -14.78 -3.45 3.21
CA ARG A 862 -15.09 -3.16 1.80
C ARG A 862 -16.35 -3.82 1.28
N LEU A 863 -17.03 -3.08 0.42
CA LEU A 863 -18.32 -3.44 -0.19
C LEU A 863 -18.30 -3.43 -1.74
N PHE A 864 -17.11 -3.37 -2.36
CA PHE A 864 -16.96 -3.31 -3.82
C PHE A 864 -17.57 -4.52 -4.55
N GLN A 865 -18.06 -4.28 -5.77
CA GLN A 865 -18.60 -5.32 -6.64
C GLN A 865 -17.62 -6.48 -6.82
N GLY A 866 -18.10 -7.72 -6.68
CA GLY A 866 -17.29 -8.92 -6.90
C GLY A 866 -16.26 -9.22 -5.81
N ARG A 867 -16.15 -8.38 -4.76
CA ARG A 867 -15.15 -8.53 -3.68
C ARG A 867 -15.39 -9.81 -2.88
N VAL A 868 -16.42 -9.80 -2.04
CA VAL A 868 -16.82 -10.95 -1.21
C VAL A 868 -17.81 -11.84 -1.94
N VAL A 869 -18.68 -11.20 -2.74
CA VAL A 869 -19.78 -11.83 -3.47
C VAL A 869 -19.83 -11.30 -4.90
N ALA A 870 -20.11 -12.20 -5.84
CA ALA A 870 -20.33 -11.87 -7.26
C ALA A 870 -21.82 -11.78 -7.57
N ASP A 871 -22.17 -11.20 -8.72
CA ASP A 871 -23.54 -11.24 -9.22
C ASP A 871 -23.90 -12.65 -9.71
N SER A 872 -25.15 -13.06 -9.50
CA SER A 872 -25.74 -14.22 -10.19
C SER A 872 -26.50 -13.76 -11.44
N GLU A 873 -27.06 -14.71 -12.20
CA GLU A 873 -27.90 -14.38 -13.36
C GLU A 873 -29.18 -13.61 -12.97
N GLU A 874 -29.66 -13.75 -11.73
CA GLU A 874 -30.96 -13.26 -11.29
C GLU A 874 -30.87 -12.19 -10.18
N LYS A 875 -29.76 -12.11 -9.45
CA LYS A 875 -29.59 -11.23 -8.29
C LYS A 875 -28.16 -10.67 -8.22
N LYS A 876 -28.05 -9.35 -8.01
CA LYS A 876 -26.76 -8.72 -7.71
C LYS A 876 -26.25 -9.18 -6.35
N GLY A 877 -24.96 -9.45 -6.26
CA GLY A 877 -24.30 -9.72 -5.00
C GLY A 877 -24.20 -8.44 -4.17
N GLU A 878 -24.52 -8.53 -2.89
CA GLU A 878 -24.50 -7.38 -1.97
C GLU A 878 -23.60 -7.67 -0.78
N SER A 879 -22.63 -6.79 -0.52
CA SER A 879 -21.76 -6.87 0.67
C SER A 879 -22.01 -5.65 1.54
N LEU A 880 -22.82 -5.79 2.58
CA LEU A 880 -23.12 -4.75 3.55
C LEU A 880 -22.14 -4.81 4.72
N LEU A 881 -21.83 -3.66 5.32
CA LEU A 881 -20.91 -3.59 6.46
C LEU A 881 -21.64 -3.16 7.74
N GLY A 882 -21.45 -3.89 8.82
CA GLY A 882 -22.11 -3.65 10.11
C GLY A 882 -21.25 -4.02 11.32
N SER A 883 -21.78 -3.75 12.52
CA SER A 883 -21.14 -4.10 13.78
C SER A 883 -21.23 -5.61 14.08
N THR A 884 -20.31 -6.11 14.92
CA THR A 884 -20.26 -7.52 15.34
C THR A 884 -21.61 -8.03 15.86
N PRO A 885 -22.33 -7.32 16.75
CA PRO A 885 -23.62 -7.81 17.24
C PRO A 885 -24.68 -7.94 16.15
N LEU A 886 -24.72 -6.98 15.23
CA LEU A 886 -25.67 -6.99 14.13
C LEU A 886 -25.46 -8.20 13.21
N VAL A 887 -24.20 -8.47 12.83
CA VAL A 887 -23.85 -9.63 11.98
C VAL A 887 -24.27 -10.95 12.64
N VAL A 888 -23.95 -11.13 13.92
CA VAL A 888 -24.27 -12.36 14.66
C VAL A 888 -25.78 -12.55 14.76
N LEU A 889 -26.52 -11.51 15.14
CA LEU A 889 -27.98 -11.62 15.27
C LEU A 889 -28.64 -11.87 13.91
N SER A 890 -28.16 -11.21 12.86
CA SER A 890 -28.68 -11.39 11.50
C SER A 890 -28.53 -12.82 10.99
N THR A 891 -27.44 -13.51 11.31
CA THR A 891 -27.24 -14.91 10.89
C THR A 891 -28.09 -15.91 11.68
N VAL A 892 -28.32 -15.63 12.97
CA VAL A 892 -29.25 -16.43 13.80
C VAL A 892 -30.69 -16.26 13.32
N LEU A 893 -31.09 -15.07 12.87
CA LEU A 893 -32.44 -14.81 12.36
C LEU A 893 -32.62 -15.15 10.87
N GLY A 894 -31.55 -15.11 10.06
CA GLY A 894 -31.58 -15.23 8.61
C GLY A 894 -32.08 -13.95 7.90
N ARG A 895 -32.10 -12.83 8.63
CA ARG A 895 -32.59 -11.52 8.18
C ARG A 895 -32.04 -10.40 9.05
N PHE A 896 -32.21 -9.15 8.62
CA PHE A 896 -31.97 -8.00 9.51
C PHE A 896 -32.93 -8.01 10.71
N PRO A 897 -32.43 -7.74 11.94
CA PRO A 897 -33.25 -7.70 13.15
C PRO A 897 -34.04 -6.39 13.26
N THR A 898 -35.10 -6.41 14.07
CA THR A 898 -35.70 -5.17 14.58
C THR A 898 -34.84 -4.57 15.70
N THR A 899 -35.00 -3.27 15.98
CA THR A 899 -34.28 -2.57 17.06
C THR A 899 -34.52 -3.21 18.43
N GLU A 900 -35.72 -3.73 18.68
CA GLU A 900 -36.05 -4.42 19.93
C GLU A 900 -35.39 -5.79 20.05
N GLU A 901 -35.40 -6.60 18.99
CA GLU A 901 -34.66 -7.87 18.94
C GLU A 901 -33.17 -7.65 19.19
N TYR A 902 -32.61 -6.60 18.58
CA TYR A 902 -31.22 -6.21 18.76
C TYR A 902 -30.91 -5.83 20.22
N LYS A 903 -31.68 -4.93 20.82
CA LYS A 903 -31.51 -4.51 22.23
C LYS A 903 -31.58 -5.69 23.21
N GLN A 904 -32.47 -6.65 22.96
CA GLN A 904 -32.57 -7.86 23.80
C GLN A 904 -31.34 -8.77 23.66
N ALA A 905 -30.81 -8.94 22.44
CA ALA A 905 -29.66 -9.80 22.19
C ALA A 905 -28.38 -9.25 22.85
N VAL A 906 -28.20 -7.93 22.88
CA VAL A 906 -27.02 -7.26 23.46
C VAL A 906 -27.19 -6.88 24.93
N ALA A 907 -28.32 -7.22 25.56
CA ALA A 907 -28.60 -6.83 26.93
C ALA A 907 -27.52 -7.33 27.91
N GLY A 908 -26.91 -6.40 28.65
CA GLY A 908 -25.88 -6.69 29.64
C GLY A 908 -24.51 -7.05 29.08
N ILE A 909 -24.31 -6.94 27.77
CA ILE A 909 -23.00 -7.09 27.11
C ILE A 909 -22.27 -5.75 27.19
N ASP A 910 -20.99 -5.77 27.54
CA ASP A 910 -20.14 -4.59 27.43
C ASP A 910 -19.67 -4.45 25.99
N LEU A 911 -20.47 -3.75 25.19
CA LEU A 911 -20.08 -3.34 23.84
C LEU A 911 -18.91 -2.36 23.92
N THR A 912 -18.17 -2.15 22.83
CA THR A 912 -17.06 -1.18 22.85
C THR A 912 -17.62 0.23 23.09
N LYS A 913 -17.58 0.69 24.35
CA LYS A 913 -18.12 2.00 24.75
C LYS A 913 -17.11 3.11 24.51
N PHE A 914 -17.60 4.20 23.96
CA PHE A 914 -16.84 5.41 23.78
C PHE A 914 -17.48 6.56 24.56
N ALA A 915 -16.62 7.31 25.27
CA ALA A 915 -17.00 8.57 25.88
C ALA A 915 -16.13 9.68 25.27
N PRO A 916 -16.70 10.77 24.77
CA PRO A 916 -15.89 11.88 24.28
C PRO A 916 -15.02 12.45 25.41
N PRO A 917 -13.81 12.96 25.10
CA PRO A 917 -13.03 13.74 26.05
C PRO A 917 -13.87 14.87 26.67
N SER A 918 -13.69 15.11 27.97
CA SER A 918 -14.47 16.15 28.68
C SER A 918 -14.15 17.58 28.24
N GLU A 919 -12.97 17.79 27.65
CA GLU A 919 -12.48 19.06 27.11
C GLU A 919 -11.71 18.79 25.80
N ASP A 920 -11.49 19.83 25.00
CA ASP A 920 -10.64 19.75 23.80
C ASP A 920 -9.20 19.38 24.21
N LEU A 921 -8.62 18.37 23.55
CA LEU A 921 -7.28 17.89 23.84
C LEU A 921 -6.16 18.77 23.25
N ALA A 922 -6.50 19.85 22.54
CA ALA A 922 -5.51 20.79 22.04
C ALA A 922 -4.79 21.53 23.19
N VAL A 923 -3.49 21.79 23.01
CA VAL A 923 -2.62 22.40 24.02
C VAL A 923 -2.03 23.71 23.54
N LYS A 924 -1.57 24.56 24.46
CA LYS A 924 -0.84 25.77 24.08
C LYS A 924 0.43 25.43 23.29
N PRO A 925 0.78 26.21 22.26
CA PRO A 925 2.02 26.03 21.53
C PRO A 925 3.24 26.01 22.45
N LYS A 926 3.95 24.88 22.47
CA LYS A 926 5.32 24.80 22.98
C LYS A 926 6.26 25.17 21.82
N PHE A 927 6.47 26.45 21.55
CA PHE A 927 7.56 26.84 20.65
C PHE A 927 8.83 27.09 21.47
N GLU A 928 9.60 26.02 21.73
CA GLU A 928 11.02 26.16 22.08
C GLU A 928 11.85 25.85 20.84
N PRO A 929 12.63 26.81 20.30
CA PRO A 929 13.59 26.55 19.23
C PRO A 929 14.77 25.76 19.81
N SER A 930 14.57 24.48 20.11
CA SER A 930 15.62 23.62 20.65
C SER A 930 15.46 22.16 20.26
N VAL A 931 15.22 21.89 18.97
CA VAL A 931 15.71 20.65 18.37
C VAL A 931 16.41 21.06 17.10
N ALA A 932 17.70 21.35 17.20
CA ALA A 932 18.56 21.38 16.02
C ALA A 932 18.33 20.05 15.29
N VAL A 933 17.80 20.13 14.07
CA VAL A 933 17.79 19.01 13.14
C VAL A 933 19.21 18.48 13.10
N LYS A 934 19.44 17.31 13.71
CA LYS A 934 20.77 16.70 13.66
C LYS A 934 21.02 16.42 12.18
N ASN A 935 21.97 17.16 11.61
CA ASN A 935 22.63 16.77 10.36
C ASN A 935 23.21 15.37 10.59
N VAL A 936 22.55 14.35 10.06
CA VAL A 936 23.12 13.03 9.83
C VAL A 936 23.46 12.93 8.34
#